data_AF-A0A6J3IIM7-F1
#
_entry.id   AF-A0A6J3IIM7-F1
#
_cell.length_a   1.000
_cell.length_b   1.000
_cell.length_c   1.000
_cell.angle_alpha   90.00
_cell.angle_beta   90.00
_cell.angle_gamma   90.00
#
_symmetry.space_group_name_H-M   'P 1'
#
loop_
_entity.id
_entity.type
_entity.pdbx_description
1 polymer ?
#
loop_
_entity_poly.entity_id
_entity_poly.type
_entity_poly.pdbx_seq_one_letter_code
_entity_poly.pdbx_strand_id
1 'polypeptide(L)'
;MKYILVTGGVISGIGKGIIASSIGTILKSCGLRVTAIKIDPYINIDAGTFSPYEHGEVFVLNDGGEVDLDLGNYERFLDISLYKDNNITTGKIYQHVINKERHGDYLGKTVQVVPHITDAVQEWVMNQAKVPVDGNKEPQICVIELGGTIGDIEGMPFVEAFRQFQFKARRENFCNIHVSLVPQLEATGEQKTKPTQNSVRALRGLGLSPDLIVCRSSTPIEMAVKEKISMFCHVNPEQVICIHDVSSTYRVPVLLEEQGIVKHFKERLHLPIRDSSSNLLFKWRNMAERYERLQKTCSIALVGKYTKLRDCYASVFKALEHSALAINHKLNLMYIDSIDLEAITEAEDPVRYHEAWQKLCKADGILVPGGFGVRGTVGKLQAISWARTKKIPFLGVCLGMQLAVIEFARNCLNLKDADSTEFRPDTPIPLVIDMPEHNPGDLGGTMRLGLRRTVFKTENSVLRKLYGGVPFIEERHRHRYEVNPNMINEFEENDLKFVGQDVDGERMEIIELANHPYFVGVQFHPEFTSRPMKPSPPYLGLLLAATGNLNAYLQQGCRLSPRFSILPPSGRPRRLVVLFSDFPISIVRKGRRRSPLPPQKKKPRPPPARGPKETSASTGLVTRGEKEQQEIIENIDEVQNEIDRLNEQASEEILKVEQKYNRLRQPFFQKRSELIAKIPNFWVTTFVNHPQISTLLGEEDEEALHYLIGVEVTEFEDIIKSGYKIDFHFDENPYFENKVISREFHLNESGDPSSTSTEIKWKFGKDLTKRSSQKQNKASRKRKHEEPDSFFTWFKDNSDAGADDLGEVIKDDIWQNPLQYYLVPDMDDEEEGEGEEDNDDDEEEEGLEDVDEEGDEDEGEEDEDDDEGEEGEEDEGEDD
;
A
#
# COMPACT_ATOMS: atom_id res chain seq x y z
N MET A 1 3.52 20.97 20.41
CA MET A 1 3.46 20.09 19.23
C MET A 1 2.87 20.80 18.00
N LYS A 2 3.21 20.36 16.80
CA LYS A 2 2.56 20.67 15.51
C LYS A 2 2.21 19.35 14.83
N TYR A 3 1.11 19.29 14.09
CA TYR A 3 0.60 18.06 13.48
C TYR A 3 0.47 18.23 11.97
N ILE A 4 0.93 17.25 11.22
CA ILE A 4 0.78 17.16 9.77
C ILE A 4 0.04 15.86 9.46
N LEU A 5 -1.25 15.95 9.18
CA LEU A 5 -2.05 14.80 8.74
C LEU A 5 -1.86 14.58 7.23
N VAL A 6 -1.57 13.34 6.84
CA VAL A 6 -1.46 12.91 5.45
C VAL A 6 -2.57 11.89 5.18
N THR A 7 -3.44 12.20 4.23
CA THR A 7 -4.61 11.38 3.86
C THR A 7 -4.47 10.76 2.47
N GLY A 8 -5.04 9.58 2.29
CA GLY A 8 -5.18 8.93 0.98
C GLY A 8 -6.30 9.53 0.15
N GLY A 9 -6.14 9.49 -1.17
CA GLY A 9 -7.15 9.90 -2.12
C GLY A 9 -7.78 8.72 -2.84
N VAL A 10 -7.49 8.59 -4.13
CA VAL A 10 -8.23 7.74 -5.09
C VAL A 10 -7.95 6.24 -4.94
N ILE A 11 -6.72 5.85 -4.59
CA ILE A 11 -6.31 4.44 -4.51
C ILE A 11 -5.39 4.19 -3.31
N SER A 12 -5.40 2.95 -2.80
CA SER A 12 -4.34 2.43 -1.94
C SER A 12 -3.01 2.31 -2.73
N GLY A 13 -1.89 2.06 -2.04
CA GLY A 13 -0.58 1.92 -2.71
C GLY A 13 -0.03 3.18 -3.40
N ILE A 14 -0.71 4.34 -3.33
CA ILE A 14 -0.28 5.57 -4.01
C ILE A 14 1.10 6.10 -3.55
N GLY A 15 1.60 5.66 -2.39
CA GLY A 15 2.89 6.08 -1.84
C GLY A 15 2.79 7.09 -0.70
N LYS A 16 1.69 7.09 0.07
CA LYS A 16 1.45 7.96 1.24
C LYS A 16 2.65 7.98 2.20
N GLY A 17 3.10 6.82 2.70
CA GLY A 17 4.26 6.69 3.57
C GLY A 17 5.56 7.28 3.01
N ILE A 18 5.77 7.22 1.68
CA ILE A 18 6.93 7.87 1.04
C ILE A 18 6.79 9.40 1.05
N ILE A 19 5.61 9.95 0.80
CA ILE A 19 5.36 11.41 0.88
C ILE A 19 5.52 11.90 2.33
N ALA A 20 4.87 11.23 3.28
CA ALA A 20 4.87 11.57 4.70
C ALA A 20 6.28 11.47 5.32
N SER A 21 7.00 10.37 5.09
CA SER A 21 8.40 10.23 5.53
C SER A 21 9.36 11.21 4.85
N SER A 22 9.12 11.58 3.58
CA SER A 22 9.89 12.62 2.89
C SER A 22 9.67 14.01 3.50
N ILE A 23 8.44 14.36 3.87
CA ILE A 23 8.12 15.60 4.61
C ILE A 23 8.83 15.62 5.96
N GLY A 24 8.75 14.51 6.71
CA GLY A 24 9.48 14.35 7.97
C GLY A 24 10.99 14.50 7.82
N THR A 25 11.57 13.94 6.75
CA THR A 25 12.98 14.07 6.38
C THR A 25 13.38 15.53 6.12
N ILE A 26 12.58 16.26 5.34
CA ILE A 26 12.81 17.67 5.02
C ILE A 26 12.80 18.52 6.30
N LEU A 27 11.81 18.30 7.17
CA LEU A 27 11.66 19.03 8.43
C LEU A 27 12.75 18.69 9.45
N LYS A 28 13.18 17.41 9.52
CA LYS A 28 14.38 17.01 10.29
C LYS A 28 15.65 17.67 9.73
N SER A 29 15.74 17.81 8.40
CA SER A 29 16.83 18.57 7.75
C SER A 29 16.85 20.05 8.13
N CYS A 30 15.68 20.64 8.43
CA CYS A 30 15.54 22.01 8.93
C CYS A 30 15.95 22.16 10.41
N GLY A 31 16.37 21.08 11.08
CA GLY A 31 16.78 21.07 12.49
C GLY A 31 15.62 20.91 13.49
N LEU A 32 14.44 20.51 13.03
CA LEU A 32 13.28 20.24 13.89
C LEU A 32 13.26 18.77 14.32
N ARG A 33 12.79 18.48 15.54
CA ARG A 33 12.54 17.10 15.98
C ARG A 33 11.18 16.63 15.46
N VAL A 34 11.16 15.48 14.82
CA VAL A 34 9.98 14.92 14.16
C VAL A 34 9.70 13.52 14.70
N THR A 35 8.45 13.24 15.02
CA THR A 35 7.93 11.90 15.27
C THR A 35 6.90 11.50 14.20
N ALA A 36 6.57 10.21 14.14
CA ALA A 36 5.61 9.66 13.21
C ALA A 36 4.55 8.84 13.96
N ILE A 37 3.30 8.90 13.49
CA ILE A 37 2.21 8.00 13.87
C ILE A 37 1.56 7.50 12.58
N LYS A 38 1.38 6.19 12.44
CA LYS A 38 0.57 5.62 11.36
C LYS A 38 -0.71 5.06 11.94
N ILE A 39 -1.82 5.37 11.30
CA ILE A 39 -3.15 4.90 11.64
C ILE A 39 -3.58 3.96 10.53
N ASP A 40 -3.77 2.69 10.87
CA ASP A 40 -4.18 1.65 9.94
C ASP A 40 -5.63 1.28 10.19
N PRO A 41 -6.52 1.41 9.18
CA PRO A 41 -7.95 1.20 9.38
C PRO A 41 -8.35 -0.28 9.55
N TYR A 42 -7.42 -1.23 9.37
CA TYR A 42 -7.70 -2.65 9.56
C TYR A 42 -7.98 -3.03 11.02
N ILE A 43 -8.69 -4.14 11.22
CA ILE A 43 -9.17 -4.58 12.54
C ILE A 43 -8.10 -5.30 13.37
N ASN A 44 -7.11 -5.98 12.77
CA ASN A 44 -6.02 -6.61 13.52
C ASN A 44 -5.32 -5.62 14.48
N ILE A 45 -5.00 -6.06 15.70
CA ILE A 45 -4.38 -5.22 16.75
C ILE A 45 -2.91 -4.92 16.41
N ASP A 46 -2.24 -5.87 15.77
CA ASP A 46 -0.86 -5.81 15.28
C ASP A 46 -0.75 -6.50 13.91
N ALA A 47 0.42 -6.42 13.29
CA ALA A 47 0.70 -7.07 12.01
C ALA A 47 1.29 -8.49 12.14
N GLY A 48 1.53 -8.98 13.36
CA GLY A 48 2.31 -10.20 13.64
C GLY A 48 1.68 -11.47 13.05
N THR A 49 0.35 -11.51 12.99
CA THR A 49 -0.41 -12.64 12.45
C THR A 49 -0.59 -12.61 10.93
N PHE A 50 -0.14 -11.58 10.21
CA PHE A 50 -0.39 -11.46 8.78
C PHE A 50 0.40 -12.49 7.94
N SER A 51 -0.24 -12.96 6.88
CA SER A 51 0.45 -13.64 5.79
C SER A 51 1.30 -12.62 5.02
N PRO A 52 2.60 -12.84 4.79
CA PRO A 52 3.43 -11.90 4.04
C PRO A 52 2.96 -11.65 2.60
N TYR A 53 2.11 -12.52 2.03
CA TYR A 53 1.52 -12.31 0.71
C TYR A 53 0.36 -11.31 0.68
N GLU A 54 -0.28 -11.00 1.82
CA GLU A 54 -1.48 -10.15 1.87
C GLU A 54 -1.12 -8.69 2.13
N HIS A 55 -0.39 -8.44 3.23
CA HIS A 55 -0.01 -7.09 3.67
C HIS A 55 1.50 -6.80 3.60
N GLY A 56 2.28 -7.70 2.98
CA GLY A 56 3.73 -7.57 2.90
C GLY A 56 4.46 -8.02 4.17
N GLU A 57 5.72 -7.65 4.28
CA GLU A 57 6.60 -8.05 5.40
C GLU A 57 6.22 -7.37 6.73
N VAL A 58 6.15 -8.15 7.82
CA VAL A 58 6.00 -7.61 9.19
C VAL A 58 7.28 -6.90 9.60
N PHE A 59 7.17 -5.62 10.00
CA PHE A 59 8.29 -4.85 10.54
C PHE A 59 8.30 -4.94 12.07
N VAL A 60 9.49 -5.10 12.66
CA VAL A 60 9.67 -5.25 14.11
C VAL A 60 10.30 -4.00 14.69
N LEU A 61 9.79 -3.54 15.83
CA LEU A 61 10.27 -2.37 16.58
C LEU A 61 11.16 -2.76 17.78
N ASN A 62 11.76 -1.76 18.44
CA ASN A 62 12.69 -2.03 19.56
C ASN A 62 12.00 -2.66 20.77
N ASP A 63 10.75 -2.26 21.03
CA ASP A 63 9.91 -2.71 22.14
C ASP A 63 9.11 -3.99 21.85
N GLY A 64 9.45 -4.67 20.76
CA GLY A 64 8.76 -5.88 20.31
C GLY A 64 7.47 -5.63 19.52
N GLY A 65 7.13 -4.38 19.18
CA GLY A 65 5.98 -4.10 18.32
C GLY A 65 6.09 -4.76 16.94
N GLU A 66 5.08 -5.54 16.57
CA GLU A 66 4.90 -6.11 15.23
C GLU A 66 3.95 -5.22 14.41
N VAL A 67 4.51 -4.49 13.44
CA VAL A 67 3.81 -3.38 12.77
C VAL A 67 3.90 -3.48 11.25
N ASP A 68 3.03 -2.74 10.58
CA ASP A 68 3.06 -2.58 9.11
C ASP A 68 4.44 -2.08 8.63
N LEU A 69 4.91 -2.67 7.53
CA LEU A 69 6.09 -2.30 6.75
C LEU A 69 6.30 -0.79 6.58
N ASP A 70 5.21 -0.01 6.43
CA ASP A 70 5.26 1.44 6.28
C ASP A 70 5.93 2.15 7.47
N LEU A 71 5.83 1.63 8.71
CA LEU A 71 6.60 2.20 9.84
C LEU A 71 8.11 2.11 9.61
N GLY A 72 8.56 1.05 8.92
CA GLY A 72 9.95 0.91 8.47
C GLY A 72 10.40 1.99 7.49
N ASN A 73 9.49 2.62 6.73
CA ASN A 73 9.84 3.76 5.89
C ASN A 73 10.19 4.98 6.74
N TYR A 74 9.42 5.28 7.79
CA TYR A 74 9.71 6.39 8.71
C TYR A 74 11.04 6.20 9.44
N GLU A 75 11.28 5.01 10.01
CA GLU A 75 12.55 4.71 10.65
C GLU A 75 13.76 4.88 9.72
N ARG A 76 13.66 4.39 8.48
CA ARG A 76 14.73 4.49 7.46
C ARG A 76 15.00 5.92 7.01
N PHE A 77 13.95 6.70 6.77
CA PHE A 77 14.05 8.05 6.20
C PHE A 77 14.42 9.09 7.26
N LEU A 78 13.79 9.04 8.43
CA LEU A 78 14.02 10.01 9.48
C LEU A 78 15.21 9.64 10.37
N ASP A 79 15.71 8.41 10.36
CA ASP A 79 16.74 7.94 11.31
C ASP A 79 16.26 8.16 12.76
N ILE A 80 15.16 7.49 13.10
CA ILE A 80 14.49 7.46 14.41
C ILE A 80 14.25 6.01 14.83
N SER A 81 13.79 5.81 16.07
CA SER A 81 13.24 4.53 16.54
C SER A 81 11.81 4.75 17.05
N LEU A 82 10.86 4.00 16.49
CA LEU A 82 9.45 4.07 16.88
C LEU A 82 9.10 2.98 17.92
N TYR A 83 7.98 3.18 18.60
CA TYR A 83 7.37 2.24 19.56
C TYR A 83 6.09 1.64 18.97
N LYS A 84 5.64 0.50 19.52
CA LYS A 84 4.43 -0.23 19.08
C LYS A 84 3.14 0.60 19.10
N ASP A 85 3.12 1.63 19.93
CA ASP A 85 1.99 2.56 20.08
C ASP A 85 2.02 3.72 19.07
N ASN A 86 3.12 3.91 18.33
CA ASN A 86 3.15 4.79 17.15
C ASN A 86 2.39 4.18 15.96
N ASN A 87 2.05 2.90 16.02
CA ASN A 87 1.08 2.25 15.14
C ASN A 87 -0.28 2.17 15.86
N ILE A 88 -1.31 2.79 15.30
CA ILE A 88 -2.68 2.75 15.79
C ILE A 88 -3.49 1.92 14.80
N THR A 89 -4.24 0.93 15.28
CA THR A 89 -5.19 0.17 14.44
C THR A 89 -6.61 0.31 14.97
N THR A 90 -7.61 0.00 14.15
CA THR A 90 -9.02 -0.01 14.58
C THR A 90 -9.22 -0.95 15.77
N GLY A 91 -8.68 -2.18 15.71
CA GLY A 91 -8.76 -3.13 16.82
C GLY A 91 -8.04 -2.67 18.08
N LYS A 92 -6.90 -1.99 17.96
CA LYS A 92 -6.16 -1.46 19.12
C LYS A 92 -6.99 -0.40 19.87
N ILE A 93 -7.69 0.47 19.15
CA ILE A 93 -8.60 1.47 19.74
C ILE A 93 -9.86 0.80 20.31
N TYR A 94 -10.47 -0.15 19.59
CA TYR A 94 -11.68 -0.84 20.04
C TYR A 94 -11.39 -1.66 21.31
N GLN A 95 -10.31 -2.45 21.33
CA GLN A 95 -9.87 -3.19 22.52
C GLN A 95 -9.60 -2.25 23.71
N HIS A 96 -8.97 -1.11 23.48
CA HIS A 96 -8.73 -0.12 24.53
C HIS A 96 -10.04 0.41 25.13
N VAL A 97 -11.01 0.78 24.30
CA VAL A 97 -12.29 1.35 24.76
C VAL A 97 -13.18 0.28 25.42
N ILE A 98 -13.24 -0.94 24.87
CA ILE A 98 -13.95 -2.09 25.49
C ILE A 98 -13.36 -2.39 26.87
N ASN A 99 -12.04 -2.38 27.02
CA ASN A 99 -11.41 -2.61 28.33
C ASN A 99 -11.78 -1.53 29.35
N LYS A 100 -11.81 -0.25 28.94
CA LYS A 100 -12.22 0.88 29.80
C LYS A 100 -13.70 0.83 30.19
N GLU A 101 -14.58 0.44 29.26
CA GLU A 101 -16.00 0.20 29.53
C GLU A 101 -16.17 -0.87 30.62
N ARG A 102 -15.52 -2.03 30.46
CA ARG A 102 -15.58 -3.13 31.43
C ARG A 102 -14.94 -2.80 32.78
N HIS A 103 -14.05 -1.82 32.85
CA HIS A 103 -13.47 -1.31 34.10
C HIS A 103 -14.38 -0.29 34.82
N GLY A 104 -15.32 0.33 34.10
CA GLY A 104 -16.24 1.34 34.64
C GLY A 104 -15.82 2.80 34.39
N ASP A 105 -14.78 3.05 33.60
CA ASP A 105 -14.20 4.40 33.37
C ASP A 105 -15.20 5.42 32.80
N TYR A 106 -16.24 4.95 32.11
CA TYR A 106 -17.30 5.79 31.53
C TYR A 106 -18.49 6.01 32.49
N LEU A 107 -18.36 5.64 33.76
CA LEU A 107 -19.36 5.85 34.83
C LEU A 107 -20.75 5.26 34.48
N GLY A 108 -20.77 4.08 33.86
CA GLY A 108 -21.99 3.39 33.44
C GLY A 108 -22.75 4.02 32.26
N LYS A 109 -22.22 5.07 31.62
CA LYS A 109 -22.83 5.68 30.44
C LYS A 109 -22.59 4.84 29.18
N THR A 110 -23.56 4.82 28.28
CA THR A 110 -23.47 4.13 26.98
C THR A 110 -22.33 4.69 26.13
N VAL A 111 -21.38 3.81 25.80
CA VAL A 111 -20.24 4.11 24.93
C VAL A 111 -20.69 4.08 23.46
N GLN A 112 -20.16 5.00 22.65
CA GLN A 112 -20.51 5.20 21.23
C GLN A 112 -19.28 5.62 20.42
N VAL A 113 -19.31 5.43 19.10
CA VAL A 113 -18.21 5.84 18.19
C VAL A 113 -17.88 7.33 18.36
N VAL A 114 -18.91 8.18 18.39
CA VAL A 114 -18.77 9.60 18.73
C VAL A 114 -19.42 9.84 20.10
N PRO A 115 -18.75 10.48 21.07
CA PRO A 115 -17.37 10.96 21.02
C PRO A 115 -16.32 9.90 21.39
N HIS A 116 -16.69 8.79 22.05
CA HIS A 116 -15.74 7.98 22.83
C HIS A 116 -14.59 7.33 22.03
N ILE A 117 -14.86 6.74 20.85
CA ILE A 117 -13.80 6.24 19.96
C ILE A 117 -12.98 7.42 19.42
N THR A 118 -13.66 8.50 19.00
CA THR A 118 -12.99 9.67 18.44
C THR A 118 -12.10 10.40 19.45
N ASP A 119 -12.46 10.44 20.73
CA ASP A 119 -11.65 11.00 21.81
C ASP A 119 -10.48 10.07 22.15
N ALA A 120 -10.69 8.75 22.22
CA ALA A 120 -9.60 7.78 22.43
C ALA A 120 -8.51 7.90 21.35
N VAL A 121 -8.88 8.06 20.08
CA VAL A 121 -7.93 8.34 18.98
C VAL A 121 -7.17 9.65 19.21
N GLN A 122 -7.87 10.72 19.61
CA GLN A 122 -7.26 12.03 19.85
C GLN A 122 -6.29 12.01 21.03
N GLU A 123 -6.67 11.37 22.14
CA GLU A 123 -5.82 11.17 23.33
C GLU A 123 -4.56 10.37 22.98
N TRP A 124 -4.70 9.27 22.25
CA TRP A 124 -3.58 8.44 21.80
C TRP A 124 -2.58 9.25 20.98
N VAL A 125 -3.07 10.01 20.00
CA VAL A 125 -2.24 10.91 19.17
C VAL A 125 -1.56 11.98 20.01
N MET A 126 -2.26 12.63 20.95
CA MET A 126 -1.65 13.66 21.81
C MET A 126 -0.58 13.11 22.76
N ASN A 127 -0.71 11.86 23.19
CA ASN A 127 0.24 11.20 24.07
C ASN A 127 1.48 10.75 23.29
N GLN A 128 1.29 9.95 22.23
CA GLN A 128 2.39 9.40 21.45
C GLN A 128 3.18 10.46 20.67
N ALA A 129 2.57 11.60 20.32
CA ALA A 129 3.29 12.72 19.71
C ALA A 129 4.33 13.36 20.65
N LYS A 130 4.14 13.27 21.99
CA LYS A 130 5.07 13.83 22.99
C LYS A 130 6.22 12.88 23.31
N VAL A 131 6.04 11.57 23.13
CA VAL A 131 7.05 10.55 23.41
C VAL A 131 8.29 10.81 22.54
N PRO A 132 9.50 10.86 23.13
CA PRO A 132 10.71 11.10 22.36
C PRO A 132 11.14 9.84 21.60
N VAL A 133 11.26 9.97 20.27
CA VAL A 133 11.69 8.91 19.33
C VAL A 133 13.13 9.13 18.80
N ASP A 134 13.80 10.18 19.29
CA ASP A 134 15.16 10.59 18.92
C ASP A 134 15.81 11.32 20.11
N GLY A 135 16.59 10.56 20.90
CA GLY A 135 17.13 11.02 22.18
C GLY A 135 16.05 11.28 23.24
N ASN A 136 16.29 12.24 24.14
CA ASN A 136 15.48 12.44 25.36
C ASN A 136 14.66 13.75 25.32
N LYS A 137 14.22 14.23 24.14
CA LYS A 137 13.52 15.52 24.01
C LYS A 137 12.23 15.40 23.23
N GLU A 138 11.15 15.98 23.76
CA GLU A 138 9.84 16.06 23.12
C GLU A 138 9.97 16.49 21.64
N PRO A 139 9.31 15.80 20.69
CA PRO A 139 9.22 16.22 19.30
C PRO A 139 8.61 17.62 19.15
N GLN A 140 8.82 18.25 18.01
CA GLN A 140 8.19 19.54 17.67
C GLN A 140 7.07 19.37 16.64
N ILE A 141 7.19 18.35 15.80
CA ILE A 141 6.25 18.00 14.74
C ILE A 141 5.95 16.50 14.84
N CYS A 142 4.67 16.14 14.76
CA CYS A 142 4.20 14.79 14.52
C CYS A 142 3.65 14.72 13.09
N VAL A 143 4.23 13.86 12.26
CA VAL A 143 3.65 13.48 10.97
C VAL A 143 2.71 12.31 11.24
N ILE A 144 1.44 12.46 10.84
CA ILE A 144 0.41 11.45 11.01
C ILE A 144 0.02 10.97 9.62
N GLU A 145 0.15 9.68 9.36
CA GLU A 145 -0.40 9.06 8.16
C GLU A 145 -1.69 8.34 8.51
N LEU A 146 -2.78 8.71 7.83
CA LEU A 146 -3.99 7.91 7.80
C LEU A 146 -3.88 6.94 6.61
N GLY A 147 -3.85 5.64 6.94
CA GLY A 147 -3.92 4.49 6.04
C GLY A 147 -5.24 4.45 5.25
N GLY A 148 -5.43 3.40 4.45
CA GLY A 148 -6.63 3.30 3.60
C GLY A 148 -6.73 4.39 2.51
N THR A 149 -7.95 4.72 2.12
CA THR A 149 -8.30 5.78 1.16
C THR A 149 -9.07 6.89 1.87
N ILE A 150 -10.07 7.50 1.22
CA ILE A 150 -11.01 8.42 1.86
C ILE A 150 -12.42 8.12 1.34
N GLY A 151 -13.36 7.91 2.26
CA GLY A 151 -14.73 7.47 1.94
C GLY A 151 -14.94 5.96 2.06
N ASP A 152 -13.92 5.22 2.48
CA ASP A 152 -14.01 3.88 3.06
C ASP A 152 -14.70 3.92 4.43
N ILE A 153 -15.39 2.82 4.80
CA ILE A 153 -16.17 2.74 6.05
C ILE A 153 -15.21 2.73 7.24
N GLU A 154 -14.13 1.98 7.12
CA GLU A 154 -13.08 1.82 8.12
C GLU A 154 -12.33 3.14 8.41
N GLY A 155 -12.31 4.06 7.44
CA GLY A 155 -11.73 5.39 7.58
C GLY A 155 -12.61 6.38 8.36
N MET A 156 -13.93 6.19 8.42
CA MET A 156 -14.88 7.18 8.97
C MET A 156 -14.58 7.60 10.42
N PRO A 157 -14.32 6.69 11.38
CA PRO A 157 -14.06 7.08 12.77
C PRO A 157 -12.80 7.96 12.91
N PHE A 158 -11.76 7.68 12.14
CA PHE A 158 -10.51 8.43 12.20
C PHE A 158 -10.64 9.82 11.56
N VAL A 159 -11.37 9.94 10.45
CA VAL A 159 -11.58 11.23 9.81
C VAL A 159 -12.41 12.16 10.71
N GLU A 160 -13.46 11.64 11.36
CA GLU A 160 -14.23 12.40 12.34
C GLU A 160 -13.38 12.80 13.57
N ALA A 161 -12.54 11.89 14.08
CA ALA A 161 -11.58 12.21 15.14
C ALA A 161 -10.66 13.39 14.76
N PHE A 162 -10.12 13.41 13.53
CA PHE A 162 -9.31 14.53 13.07
C PHE A 162 -10.10 15.80 12.74
N ARG A 163 -11.36 15.66 12.30
CA ARG A 163 -12.29 16.79 12.13
C ARG A 163 -12.51 17.53 13.45
N GLN A 164 -12.61 16.82 14.56
CA GLN A 164 -12.66 17.43 15.90
C GLN A 164 -11.29 17.95 16.34
N PHE A 165 -10.23 17.18 16.12
CA PHE A 165 -8.87 17.49 16.55
C PHE A 165 -8.33 18.81 16.02
N GLN A 166 -8.67 19.21 14.79
CA GLN A 166 -8.22 20.49 14.22
C GLN A 166 -8.67 21.71 15.06
N PHE A 167 -9.82 21.60 15.75
CA PHE A 167 -10.31 22.64 16.66
C PHE A 167 -9.58 22.60 18.01
N LYS A 168 -9.38 21.41 18.60
CA LYS A 168 -8.61 21.24 19.85
C LYS A 168 -7.15 21.70 19.68
N ALA A 169 -6.52 21.42 18.54
CA ALA A 169 -5.13 21.76 18.27
C ALA A 169 -4.90 23.25 17.96
N ARG A 170 -5.91 23.97 17.43
CA ARG A 170 -5.84 25.27 16.73
C ARG A 170 -5.26 25.19 15.31
N ARG A 171 -5.72 26.12 14.46
CA ARG A 171 -5.40 26.19 13.02
C ARG A 171 -3.90 26.19 12.73
N GLU A 172 -3.10 26.98 13.44
CA GLU A 172 -1.65 27.13 13.20
C GLU A 172 -0.84 25.93 13.70
N ASN A 173 -1.47 24.94 14.34
CA ASN A 173 -0.85 23.73 14.86
C ASN A 173 -1.25 22.47 14.08
N PHE A 174 -2.20 22.54 13.16
CA PHE A 174 -2.66 21.42 12.34
C PHE A 174 -2.57 21.77 10.86
N CYS A 175 -1.95 20.91 10.06
CA CYS A 175 -1.83 21.01 8.61
C CYS A 175 -2.33 19.71 7.98
N ASN A 176 -3.09 19.79 6.90
CA ASN A 176 -3.62 18.62 6.19
C ASN A 176 -3.03 18.51 4.78
N ILE A 177 -2.61 17.31 4.40
CA ILE A 177 -2.01 16.99 3.10
C ILE A 177 -2.80 15.85 2.49
N HIS A 178 -3.29 16.03 1.28
CA HIS A 178 -4.07 15.03 0.59
C HIS A 178 -3.30 14.49 -0.62
N VAL A 179 -3.02 13.18 -0.63
CA VAL A 179 -2.24 12.52 -1.67
C VAL A 179 -3.19 11.83 -2.65
N SER A 180 -3.26 12.33 -3.88
CA SER A 180 -4.27 11.95 -4.87
C SER A 180 -3.65 11.58 -6.22
N LEU A 181 -4.32 10.70 -6.96
CA LEU A 181 -3.89 10.24 -8.28
C LEU A 181 -4.41 11.17 -9.38
N VAL A 182 -3.52 11.52 -10.31
CA VAL A 182 -3.85 12.15 -11.60
C VAL A 182 -3.50 11.13 -12.70
N PRO A 183 -4.43 10.23 -13.05
CA PRO A 183 -4.17 9.23 -14.08
C PRO A 183 -4.07 9.86 -15.47
N GLN A 184 -3.35 9.19 -16.35
CA GLN A 184 -3.16 9.53 -17.76
C GLN A 184 -3.40 8.24 -18.56
N LEU A 185 -4.32 8.27 -19.52
CA LEU A 185 -4.57 7.13 -20.40
C LEU A 185 -3.57 7.17 -21.56
N GLU A 186 -2.77 6.12 -21.74
CA GLU A 186 -1.72 6.06 -22.76
C GLU A 186 -2.27 6.36 -24.18
N ALA A 187 -3.44 5.80 -24.51
CA ALA A 187 -4.12 6.01 -25.79
C ALA A 187 -4.50 7.47 -26.12
N THR A 188 -4.61 8.35 -25.11
CA THR A 188 -5.02 9.76 -25.32
C THR A 188 -3.97 10.78 -24.89
N GLY A 189 -3.03 10.39 -24.03
CA GLY A 189 -2.04 11.29 -23.43
C GLY A 189 -2.61 12.36 -22.48
N GLU A 190 -3.93 12.50 -22.29
CA GLU A 190 -4.51 13.56 -21.45
C GLU A 190 -4.47 13.19 -19.96
N GLN A 191 -3.85 14.04 -19.15
CA GLN A 191 -3.84 13.94 -17.68
C GLN A 191 -5.22 14.32 -17.10
N LYS A 192 -5.91 13.35 -16.48
CA LYS A 192 -7.30 13.52 -16.01
C LYS A 192 -7.35 13.90 -14.52
N THR A 193 -7.94 15.06 -14.22
CA THR A 193 -8.03 15.61 -12.84
C THR A 193 -9.26 15.17 -12.05
N LYS A 194 -10.25 14.53 -12.69
CA LYS A 194 -11.56 14.24 -12.08
C LYS A 194 -11.48 13.38 -10.80
N PRO A 195 -10.65 12.32 -10.74
CA PRO A 195 -10.51 11.54 -9.50
C PRO A 195 -10.06 12.39 -8.31
N THR A 196 -9.10 13.29 -8.52
CA THR A 196 -8.66 14.25 -7.48
C THR A 196 -9.78 15.20 -7.05
N GLN A 197 -10.61 15.67 -7.98
CA GLN A 197 -11.73 16.57 -7.67
C GLN A 197 -12.79 15.88 -6.80
N ASN A 198 -13.15 14.63 -7.13
CA ASN A 198 -14.09 13.83 -6.36
C ASN A 198 -13.55 13.46 -4.98
N SER A 199 -12.27 13.08 -4.89
CA SER A 199 -11.62 12.72 -3.62
C SER A 199 -11.52 13.91 -2.66
N VAL A 200 -11.16 15.11 -3.16
CA VAL A 200 -11.19 16.35 -2.37
C VAL A 200 -12.61 16.79 -2.00
N ARG A 201 -13.64 16.46 -2.82
CA ARG A 201 -15.05 16.67 -2.45
C ARG A 201 -15.45 15.77 -1.27
N ALA A 202 -15.07 14.49 -1.29
CA ALA A 202 -15.32 13.56 -0.19
C ALA A 202 -14.62 14.01 1.11
N LEU A 203 -13.32 14.31 1.06
CA LEU A 203 -12.55 14.80 2.22
C LEU A 203 -13.17 16.06 2.86
N ARG A 204 -13.63 17.01 2.03
CA ARG A 204 -14.33 18.22 2.51
C ARG A 204 -15.72 17.92 3.06
N GLY A 205 -16.44 16.94 2.50
CA GLY A 205 -17.71 16.46 3.05
C GLY A 205 -17.57 15.90 4.46
N LEU A 206 -16.45 15.22 4.74
CA LEU A 206 -16.06 14.74 6.07
C LEU A 206 -15.42 15.84 6.97
N GLY A 207 -15.48 17.11 6.54
CA GLY A 207 -15.07 18.27 7.35
C GLY A 207 -13.57 18.55 7.46
N LEU A 208 -12.74 17.90 6.63
CA LEU A 208 -11.31 18.22 6.48
C LEU A 208 -11.03 18.99 5.18
N SER A 209 -10.27 20.07 5.27
CA SER A 209 -9.80 20.83 4.08
C SER A 209 -8.31 20.57 3.85
N PRO A 210 -7.84 20.30 2.61
CA PRO A 210 -6.42 20.12 2.34
C PRO A 210 -5.70 21.48 2.30
N ASP A 211 -4.57 21.58 3.00
CA ASP A 211 -3.63 22.72 2.90
C ASP A 211 -2.63 22.51 1.75
N LEU A 212 -2.31 21.26 1.42
CA LEU A 212 -1.53 20.85 0.25
C LEU A 212 -2.22 19.69 -0.46
N ILE A 213 -2.16 19.68 -1.78
CA ILE A 213 -2.62 18.57 -2.62
C ILE A 213 -1.39 18.02 -3.35
N VAL A 214 -1.05 16.77 -3.05
CA VAL A 214 0.06 16.06 -3.69
C VAL A 214 -0.51 15.16 -4.78
N CYS A 215 -0.35 15.59 -6.02
CA CYS A 215 -0.79 14.89 -7.21
C CYS A 215 0.31 13.91 -7.66
N ARG A 216 0.08 12.61 -7.48
CA ARG A 216 0.91 11.58 -8.09
C ARG A 216 0.45 11.27 -9.51
N SER A 217 1.38 11.12 -10.43
CA SER A 217 1.17 10.81 -11.85
C SER A 217 2.38 10.05 -12.42
N SER A 218 2.29 9.51 -13.62
CA SER A 218 3.48 8.89 -14.26
C SER A 218 4.39 9.91 -14.93
N THR A 219 3.81 10.92 -15.59
CA THR A 219 4.55 12.06 -16.15
C THR A 219 4.42 13.31 -15.28
N PRO A 220 5.34 14.29 -15.34
CA PRO A 220 5.17 15.58 -14.68
C PRO A 220 3.87 16.28 -15.13
N ILE A 221 3.07 16.79 -14.19
CA ILE A 221 1.79 17.43 -14.53
C ILE A 221 1.98 18.83 -15.10
N GLU A 222 1.21 19.17 -16.13
CA GLU A 222 1.27 20.48 -16.76
C GLU A 222 0.74 21.61 -15.86
N MET A 223 1.19 22.84 -16.09
CA MET A 223 0.67 24.02 -15.37
C MET A 223 -0.84 24.21 -15.55
N ALA A 224 -1.40 23.89 -16.73
CA ALA A 224 -2.84 23.94 -16.95
C ALA A 224 -3.62 22.89 -16.12
N VAL A 225 -2.98 21.76 -15.80
CA VAL A 225 -3.52 20.72 -14.92
C VAL A 225 -3.45 21.19 -13.47
N LYS A 226 -2.34 21.80 -13.04
CA LYS A 226 -2.24 22.44 -11.71
C LYS A 226 -3.29 23.53 -11.49
N GLU A 227 -3.46 24.44 -12.45
CA GLU A 227 -4.44 25.53 -12.37
C GLU A 227 -5.88 25.00 -12.28
N LYS A 228 -6.19 23.94 -13.03
CA LYS A 228 -7.47 23.24 -12.96
C LYS A 228 -7.69 22.62 -11.57
N ILE A 229 -6.70 21.93 -11.01
CA ILE A 229 -6.81 21.35 -9.66
C ILE A 229 -6.98 22.44 -8.60
N SER A 230 -6.19 23.50 -8.66
CA SER A 230 -6.30 24.72 -7.83
C SER A 230 -7.74 25.25 -7.81
N MET A 231 -8.30 25.55 -8.99
CA MET A 231 -9.65 26.11 -9.13
C MET A 231 -10.76 25.18 -8.60
N PHE A 232 -10.71 23.88 -8.90
CA PHE A 232 -11.76 22.94 -8.47
C PHE A 232 -11.63 22.46 -7.01
N CYS A 233 -10.42 22.46 -6.45
CA CYS A 233 -10.15 21.99 -5.09
C CYS A 233 -10.08 23.12 -4.05
N HIS A 234 -10.12 24.39 -4.50
CA HIS A 234 -10.10 25.61 -3.68
C HIS A 234 -8.79 25.79 -2.88
N VAL A 235 -7.66 25.52 -3.51
CA VAL A 235 -6.30 25.82 -2.99
C VAL A 235 -5.55 26.67 -4.01
N ASN A 236 -4.49 27.40 -3.63
CA ASN A 236 -3.71 28.17 -4.60
C ASN A 236 -2.83 27.24 -5.48
N PRO A 237 -2.40 27.66 -6.69
CA PRO A 237 -1.58 26.83 -7.58
C PRO A 237 -0.26 26.35 -6.96
N GLU A 238 0.34 27.14 -6.06
CA GLU A 238 1.57 26.79 -5.33
C GLU A 238 1.37 25.63 -4.34
N GLN A 239 0.12 25.34 -3.95
CA GLN A 239 -0.23 24.24 -3.04
C GLN A 239 -0.50 22.93 -3.79
N VAL A 240 -0.47 22.93 -5.13
CA VAL A 240 -0.60 21.74 -5.99
C VAL A 240 0.79 21.20 -6.31
N ILE A 241 1.21 20.20 -5.56
CA ILE A 241 2.54 19.58 -5.63
C ILE A 241 2.48 18.38 -6.58
N CYS A 242 3.40 18.28 -7.53
CA CYS A 242 3.49 17.18 -8.48
C CYS A 242 4.54 16.16 -8.03
N ILE A 243 4.21 14.88 -8.03
CA ILE A 243 5.17 13.78 -7.84
C ILE A 243 4.96 12.81 -9.00
N HIS A 244 5.86 12.86 -9.98
CA HIS A 244 5.86 11.89 -11.07
C HIS A 244 6.54 10.58 -10.62
N ASP A 245 6.43 9.52 -11.41
CA ASP A 245 7.16 8.27 -11.15
C ASP A 245 8.67 8.50 -11.28
N VAL A 246 9.39 8.31 -10.18
CA VAL A 246 10.84 8.58 -10.07
C VAL A 246 11.67 7.29 -10.09
N SER A 247 12.90 7.41 -10.57
CA SER A 247 13.92 6.34 -10.59
C SER A 247 14.20 5.70 -9.23
N SER A 248 14.02 6.47 -8.14
CA SER A 248 14.32 6.07 -6.77
C SER A 248 13.53 6.87 -5.74
N THR A 249 13.14 6.22 -4.65
CA THR A 249 12.50 6.85 -3.49
C THR A 249 13.36 7.97 -2.87
N TYR A 250 14.68 7.94 -3.04
CA TYR A 250 15.59 8.99 -2.55
C TYR A 250 15.45 10.33 -3.30
N ARG A 251 14.82 10.35 -4.48
CA ARG A 251 14.53 11.59 -5.24
C ARG A 251 13.38 12.39 -4.63
N VAL A 252 12.42 11.73 -3.98
CA VAL A 252 11.16 12.35 -3.51
C VAL A 252 11.37 13.52 -2.54
N PRO A 253 12.23 13.43 -1.49
CA PRO A 253 12.49 14.58 -0.62
C PRO A 253 13.07 15.80 -1.36
N VAL A 254 13.87 15.58 -2.39
CA VAL A 254 14.50 16.65 -3.19
C VAL A 254 13.47 17.28 -4.13
N LEU A 255 12.58 16.48 -4.73
CA LEU A 255 11.50 16.94 -5.60
C LEU A 255 10.46 17.79 -4.83
N LEU A 256 10.20 17.43 -3.57
CA LEU A 256 9.35 18.22 -2.66
C LEU A 256 10.03 19.52 -2.20
N GLU A 257 11.35 19.52 -1.96
CA GLU A 257 12.13 20.75 -1.72
C GLU A 257 12.07 21.70 -2.92
N GLU A 258 12.29 21.18 -4.14
CA GLU A 258 12.27 21.93 -5.40
C GLU A 258 10.92 22.64 -5.65
N GLN A 259 9.81 22.12 -5.10
CA GLN A 259 8.48 22.73 -5.16
C GLN A 259 8.13 23.64 -3.97
N GLY A 260 9.11 23.97 -3.12
CA GLY A 260 8.95 25.04 -2.12
C GLY A 260 8.19 24.65 -0.85
N ILE A 261 7.99 23.34 -0.57
CA ILE A 261 7.18 22.87 0.56
C ILE A 261 7.68 23.38 1.93
N VAL A 262 8.99 23.63 2.06
CA VAL A 262 9.62 24.21 3.26
C VAL A 262 9.06 25.60 3.58
N LYS A 263 8.89 26.44 2.55
CA LYS A 263 8.31 27.78 2.69
C LYS A 263 6.85 27.69 3.14
N HIS A 264 6.08 26.79 2.52
CA HIS A 264 4.68 26.57 2.90
C HIS A 264 4.55 26.21 4.38
N PHE A 265 5.30 25.22 4.90
CA PHE A 265 5.20 24.87 6.33
C PHE A 265 5.70 25.98 7.27
N LYS A 266 6.72 26.76 6.88
CA LYS A 266 7.19 27.93 7.64
C LYS A 266 6.07 28.94 7.86
N GLU A 267 5.30 29.23 6.81
CA GLU A 267 4.16 30.16 6.84
C GLU A 267 2.92 29.52 7.51
N ARG A 268 2.49 28.33 7.06
CA ARG A 268 1.24 27.67 7.46
C ARG A 268 1.20 27.17 8.91
N LEU A 269 2.36 26.77 9.46
CA LEU A 269 2.50 26.23 10.82
C LEU A 269 3.36 27.13 11.74
N HIS A 270 3.79 28.31 11.27
CA HIS A 270 4.68 29.22 12.01
C HIS A 270 5.93 28.52 12.59
N LEU A 271 6.58 27.68 11.77
CA LEU A 271 7.74 26.89 12.22
C LEU A 271 9.02 27.73 12.29
N PRO A 272 9.90 27.51 13.30
CA PRO A 272 11.15 28.25 13.48
C PRO A 272 12.26 27.76 12.54
N ILE A 273 11.99 27.75 11.23
CA ILE A 273 12.91 27.30 10.17
C ILE A 273 13.83 28.45 9.75
N ARG A 274 15.13 28.17 9.65
CA ARG A 274 16.14 29.08 9.10
C ARG A 274 16.26 28.90 7.59
N ASP A 275 16.42 29.98 6.84
CA ASP A 275 16.50 29.98 5.37
C ASP A 275 17.89 29.55 4.83
N SER A 276 18.51 28.58 5.49
CA SER A 276 19.85 28.05 5.15
C SER A 276 19.75 26.62 4.61
N SER A 277 20.44 26.33 3.52
CA SER A 277 20.54 24.97 2.97
C SER A 277 21.12 24.00 4.01
N SER A 278 20.45 22.87 4.22
CA SER A 278 20.86 21.90 5.24
C SER A 278 21.90 20.92 4.70
N ASN A 279 22.90 20.60 5.53
CA ASN A 279 23.89 19.57 5.21
C ASN A 279 23.24 18.19 5.02
N LEU A 280 22.06 17.94 5.59
CA LEU A 280 21.36 16.66 5.46
C LEU A 280 20.71 16.52 4.07
N LEU A 281 20.01 17.54 3.57
CA LEU A 281 19.32 17.48 2.28
C LEU A 281 20.31 17.42 1.10
N PHE A 282 21.51 18.01 1.27
CA PHE A 282 22.65 17.78 0.38
C PHE A 282 23.06 16.30 0.28
N LYS A 283 23.05 15.54 1.40
CA LYS A 283 23.33 14.09 1.37
C LYS A 283 22.26 13.33 0.59
N TRP A 284 20.98 13.67 0.77
CA TRP A 284 19.87 13.08 0.02
C TRP A 284 19.99 13.32 -1.48
N ARG A 285 20.32 14.55 -1.89
CA ARG A 285 20.56 14.89 -3.31
C ARG A 285 21.73 14.10 -3.90
N ASN A 286 22.87 14.04 -3.19
CA ASN A 286 24.04 13.25 -3.60
C ASN A 286 23.70 11.74 -3.70
N MET A 287 22.89 11.21 -2.79
CA MET A 287 22.41 9.83 -2.82
C MET A 287 21.53 9.55 -4.05
N ALA A 288 20.56 10.41 -4.35
CA ALA A 288 19.71 10.28 -5.53
C ALA A 288 20.55 10.34 -6.83
N GLU A 289 21.46 11.31 -6.95
CA GLU A 289 22.38 11.42 -8.09
C GLU A 289 23.32 10.21 -8.24
N ARG A 290 23.77 9.60 -7.12
CA ARG A 290 24.59 8.39 -7.16
C ARG A 290 23.81 7.21 -7.68
N TYR A 291 22.56 7.03 -7.24
CA TYR A 291 21.68 5.94 -7.64
C TYR A 291 21.44 5.92 -9.17
N GLU A 292 21.22 7.09 -9.77
CA GLU A 292 21.03 7.25 -11.22
C GLU A 292 22.31 6.99 -12.05
N ARG A 293 23.49 7.07 -11.43
CA ARG A 293 24.81 6.92 -12.09
C ARG A 293 25.47 5.55 -11.86
N LEU A 294 24.75 4.57 -11.33
CA LEU A 294 25.28 3.23 -11.03
C LEU A 294 25.54 2.41 -12.31
N GLN A 295 26.81 2.14 -12.62
CA GLN A 295 27.24 1.43 -13.83
C GLN A 295 27.61 -0.05 -13.60
N LYS A 296 28.23 -0.38 -12.46
CA LYS A 296 28.63 -1.76 -12.15
C LYS A 296 27.47 -2.50 -11.50
N THR A 297 27.19 -3.71 -11.93
CA THR A 297 26.14 -4.56 -11.33
C THR A 297 26.73 -5.51 -10.30
N CYS A 298 26.00 -5.76 -9.20
CA CYS A 298 26.25 -6.84 -8.26
C CYS A 298 24.98 -7.71 -8.21
N SER A 299 25.09 -9.01 -8.52
CA SER A 299 23.94 -9.91 -8.64
C SER A 299 23.82 -10.79 -7.41
N ILE A 300 22.77 -10.59 -6.62
CA ILE A 300 22.51 -11.38 -5.41
C ILE A 300 21.29 -12.27 -5.66
N ALA A 301 21.40 -13.56 -5.35
CA ALA A 301 20.26 -14.48 -5.33
C ALA A 301 19.58 -14.44 -3.97
N LEU A 302 18.28 -14.14 -3.94
CA LEU A 302 17.44 -14.25 -2.75
C LEU A 302 16.60 -15.52 -2.90
N VAL A 303 16.90 -16.53 -2.07
CA VAL A 303 16.22 -17.83 -2.08
C VAL A 303 15.11 -17.82 -1.04
N GLY A 304 13.91 -17.45 -1.49
CA GLY A 304 12.77 -17.12 -0.62
C GLY A 304 11.57 -18.04 -0.83
N LYS A 305 10.64 -18.01 0.12
CA LYS A 305 9.35 -18.72 0.07
C LYS A 305 8.25 -17.85 -0.58
N TYR A 306 8.43 -16.54 -0.56
CA TYR A 306 7.45 -15.50 -0.91
C TYR A 306 7.92 -14.64 -2.11
N THR A 307 8.28 -15.27 -3.23
CA THR A 307 8.96 -14.57 -4.35
C THR A 307 8.03 -13.96 -5.40
N LYS A 308 6.74 -14.29 -5.40
CA LYS A 308 5.75 -13.75 -6.35
C LYS A 308 5.48 -12.25 -6.16
N LEU A 309 5.44 -11.80 -4.91
CA LEU A 309 5.26 -10.40 -4.54
C LEU A 309 6.58 -9.87 -3.96
N ARG A 310 7.05 -8.73 -4.46
CA ARG A 310 8.33 -8.14 -4.02
C ARG A 310 8.26 -7.59 -2.59
N ASP A 311 7.06 -7.19 -2.16
CA ASP A 311 6.85 -6.51 -0.89
C ASP A 311 6.97 -7.44 0.33
N CYS A 312 6.88 -8.77 0.12
CA CYS A 312 7.17 -9.79 1.12
C CYS A 312 8.62 -9.77 1.65
N TYR A 313 9.52 -9.08 0.94
CA TYR A 313 10.94 -8.94 1.28
C TYR A 313 11.42 -7.48 1.11
N ALA A 314 10.53 -6.50 1.30
CA ALA A 314 10.83 -5.09 1.06
C ALA A 314 11.96 -4.54 1.95
N SER A 315 12.01 -4.90 3.23
CA SER A 315 13.07 -4.50 4.18
C SER A 315 14.41 -5.08 3.77
N VAL A 316 14.42 -6.36 3.40
CA VAL A 316 15.59 -7.08 2.88
C VAL A 316 16.11 -6.40 1.60
N PHE A 317 15.23 -6.11 0.64
CA PHE A 317 15.59 -5.38 -0.58
C PHE A 317 16.17 -3.99 -0.27
N LYS A 318 15.55 -3.23 0.65
CA LYS A 318 16.06 -1.90 1.05
C LYS A 318 17.41 -1.99 1.75
N ALA A 319 17.64 -2.98 2.60
CA ALA A 319 18.94 -3.18 3.25
C ALA A 319 20.07 -3.54 2.27
N LEU A 320 19.76 -4.36 1.25
CA LEU A 320 20.64 -4.63 0.12
C LEU A 320 20.88 -3.37 -0.73
N GLU A 321 19.84 -2.57 -1.01
CA GLU A 321 19.93 -1.33 -1.78
C GLU A 321 20.82 -0.27 -1.09
N HIS A 322 20.67 -0.07 0.23
CA HIS A 322 21.54 0.80 1.02
C HIS A 322 23.02 0.38 0.89
N SER A 323 23.27 -0.93 0.97
CA SER A 323 24.61 -1.51 0.88
C SER A 323 25.20 -1.37 -0.52
N ALA A 324 24.39 -1.61 -1.57
CA ALA A 324 24.77 -1.50 -2.97
C ALA A 324 25.13 -0.05 -3.36
N LEU A 325 24.30 0.90 -2.93
CA LEU A 325 24.55 2.33 -3.08
C LEU A 325 25.87 2.75 -2.40
N ALA A 326 26.11 2.29 -1.17
CA ALA A 326 27.32 2.61 -0.42
C ALA A 326 28.60 2.19 -1.17
N ILE A 327 28.58 1.02 -1.84
CA ILE A 327 29.68 0.52 -2.68
C ILE A 327 29.60 0.97 -4.16
N ASN A 328 28.66 1.84 -4.53
CA ASN A 328 28.40 2.29 -5.91
C ASN A 328 28.19 1.15 -6.94
N HIS A 329 27.38 0.15 -6.59
CA HIS A 329 26.92 -0.89 -7.51
C HIS A 329 25.40 -0.85 -7.67
N LYS A 330 24.90 -1.11 -8.88
CA LYS A 330 23.51 -1.41 -9.17
C LYS A 330 23.20 -2.81 -8.64
N LEU A 331 22.24 -2.92 -7.74
CA LEU A 331 21.76 -4.21 -7.25
C LEU A 331 20.95 -4.91 -8.35
N ASN A 332 21.31 -6.14 -8.68
CA ASN A 332 20.48 -7.06 -9.46
C ASN A 332 20.00 -8.18 -8.52
N LEU A 333 18.84 -7.98 -7.91
CA LEU A 333 18.27 -8.97 -6.98
C LEU A 333 17.48 -10.02 -7.77
N MET A 334 18.03 -11.23 -7.81
CA MET A 334 17.42 -12.38 -8.48
C MET A 334 16.60 -13.16 -7.46
N TYR A 335 15.28 -13.00 -7.50
CA TYR A 335 14.37 -13.80 -6.69
C TYR A 335 14.31 -15.23 -7.22
N ILE A 336 14.46 -16.21 -6.33
CA ILE A 336 14.39 -17.63 -6.61
C ILE A 336 13.41 -18.24 -5.61
N ASP A 337 12.31 -18.83 -6.08
CA ASP A 337 11.44 -19.61 -5.19
C ASP A 337 12.23 -20.83 -4.72
N SER A 338 12.29 -21.00 -3.40
CA SER A 338 12.91 -22.17 -2.78
C SER A 338 12.32 -23.51 -3.28
N ILE A 339 11.04 -23.57 -3.66
CA ILE A 339 10.43 -24.79 -4.22
C ILE A 339 11.09 -25.16 -5.55
N ASP A 340 11.43 -24.18 -6.38
CA ASP A 340 12.03 -24.39 -7.70
C ASP A 340 13.49 -24.91 -7.63
N LEU A 341 14.02 -25.17 -6.43
CA LEU A 341 15.31 -25.83 -6.20
C LEU A 341 15.15 -27.28 -5.68
N GLU A 342 13.92 -27.79 -5.56
CA GLU A 342 13.62 -29.12 -5.03
C GLU A 342 13.49 -30.18 -6.13
N ALA A 343 13.88 -31.42 -5.82
CA ALA A 343 13.86 -32.54 -6.77
C ALA A 343 12.44 -32.92 -7.26
N ILE A 344 11.40 -32.50 -6.54
CA ILE A 344 10.00 -32.62 -6.98
C ILE A 344 9.78 -31.76 -8.21
N THR A 345 10.22 -30.50 -8.19
CA THR A 345 10.11 -29.60 -9.35
C THR A 345 11.03 -30.03 -10.49
N GLU A 346 12.20 -30.63 -10.24
CA GLU A 346 13.01 -31.26 -11.30
C GLU A 346 12.24 -32.35 -12.07
N ALA A 347 11.39 -33.12 -11.37
CA ALA A 347 10.59 -34.19 -11.95
C ALA A 347 9.28 -33.70 -12.62
N GLU A 348 8.64 -32.66 -12.06
CA GLU A 348 7.34 -32.15 -12.52
C GLU A 348 7.45 -31.01 -13.54
N ASP A 349 8.39 -30.08 -13.35
CA ASP A 349 8.62 -28.89 -14.20
C ASP A 349 10.13 -28.57 -14.27
N PRO A 350 10.90 -29.31 -15.08
CA PRO A 350 12.35 -29.11 -15.20
C PRO A 350 12.73 -27.75 -15.77
N VAL A 351 11.81 -27.03 -16.43
CA VAL A 351 12.06 -25.69 -16.97
C VAL A 351 12.24 -24.70 -15.83
N ARG A 352 11.28 -24.66 -14.88
CA ARG A 352 11.38 -23.82 -13.68
C ARG A 352 12.59 -24.18 -12.84
N TYR A 353 12.84 -25.47 -12.65
CA TYR A 353 13.99 -25.95 -11.89
C TYR A 353 15.33 -25.47 -12.46
N HIS A 354 15.55 -25.68 -13.77
CA HIS A 354 16.80 -25.24 -14.40
C HIS A 354 16.93 -23.71 -14.48
N GLU A 355 15.83 -22.95 -14.63
CA GLU A 355 15.87 -21.47 -14.57
C GLU A 355 16.28 -20.96 -13.18
N ALA A 356 15.73 -21.56 -12.11
CA ALA A 356 16.09 -21.25 -10.73
C ALA A 356 17.57 -21.55 -10.45
N TRP A 357 18.06 -22.74 -10.81
CA TRP A 357 19.46 -23.11 -10.68
C TRP A 357 20.40 -22.25 -11.54
N GLN A 358 19.99 -21.84 -12.75
CA GLN A 358 20.77 -20.94 -13.60
C GLN A 358 20.97 -19.57 -12.94
N LYS A 359 19.93 -19.00 -12.33
CA LYS A 359 20.02 -17.76 -11.54
C LYS A 359 20.96 -17.93 -10.34
N LEU A 360 20.84 -19.05 -9.61
CA LEU A 360 21.67 -19.34 -8.43
C LEU A 360 23.16 -19.51 -8.80
N CYS A 361 23.45 -20.20 -9.90
CA CYS A 361 24.83 -20.42 -10.38
C CYS A 361 25.51 -19.14 -10.90
N LYS A 362 24.74 -18.15 -11.32
CA LYS A 362 25.22 -16.84 -11.80
C LYS A 362 25.40 -15.81 -10.68
N ALA A 363 24.91 -16.08 -9.47
CA ALA A 363 24.91 -15.12 -8.38
C ALA A 363 26.31 -14.89 -7.79
N ASP A 364 26.65 -13.62 -7.55
CA ASP A 364 27.87 -13.19 -6.88
C ASP A 364 27.77 -13.37 -5.34
N GLY A 365 26.55 -13.56 -4.83
CA GLY A 365 26.24 -13.85 -3.43
C GLY A 365 24.83 -14.41 -3.26
N ILE A 366 24.62 -15.18 -2.19
CA ILE A 366 23.36 -15.88 -1.87
C ILE A 366 22.84 -15.38 -0.52
N LEU A 367 21.54 -15.10 -0.47
CA LEU A 367 20.81 -14.68 0.72
C LEU A 367 19.64 -15.63 0.96
N VAL A 368 19.58 -16.22 2.16
CA VAL A 368 18.41 -16.95 2.65
C VAL A 368 17.78 -16.13 3.78
N PRO A 369 16.64 -15.45 3.54
CA PRO A 369 15.95 -14.66 4.55
C PRO A 369 15.15 -15.56 5.51
N GLY A 370 14.57 -14.92 6.54
CA GLY A 370 13.65 -15.55 7.47
C GLY A 370 12.42 -16.18 6.79
N GLY A 371 11.70 -16.98 7.57
CA GLY A 371 10.48 -17.66 7.15
C GLY A 371 10.02 -18.67 8.20
N PHE A 372 8.85 -19.27 7.97
CA PHE A 372 8.19 -20.20 8.89
C PHE A 372 7.60 -21.39 8.14
N GLY A 373 7.59 -22.55 8.79
CA GLY A 373 7.02 -23.80 8.32
C GLY A 373 7.84 -24.51 7.24
N VAL A 374 7.49 -25.78 6.99
CA VAL A 374 8.26 -26.75 6.16
C VAL A 374 8.41 -26.40 4.67
N ARG A 375 7.53 -25.56 4.10
CA ARG A 375 7.47 -25.32 2.64
C ARG A 375 8.71 -24.58 2.13
N GLY A 376 9.46 -25.23 1.23
CA GLY A 376 10.67 -24.68 0.61
C GLY A 376 11.95 -24.86 1.45
N THR A 377 11.87 -25.56 2.58
CA THR A 377 13.04 -25.77 3.44
C THR A 377 14.12 -26.63 2.76
N VAL A 378 13.72 -27.62 1.94
CA VAL A 378 14.68 -28.52 1.28
C VAL A 378 15.46 -27.78 0.20
N GLY A 379 14.80 -26.96 -0.62
CA GLY A 379 15.49 -26.16 -1.64
C GLY A 379 16.44 -25.11 -1.06
N LYS A 380 16.10 -24.52 0.10
CA LYS A 380 17.03 -23.64 0.85
C LYS A 380 18.29 -24.39 1.31
N LEU A 381 18.16 -25.62 1.82
CA LEU A 381 19.32 -26.44 2.21
C LEU A 381 20.25 -26.73 1.02
N GLN A 382 19.71 -26.95 -0.19
CA GLN A 382 20.52 -27.11 -1.40
C GLN A 382 21.27 -25.82 -1.76
N ALA A 383 20.62 -24.66 -1.67
CA ALA A 383 21.27 -23.36 -1.93
C ALA A 383 22.40 -23.06 -0.94
N ILE A 384 22.26 -23.42 0.34
CA ILE A 384 23.30 -23.24 1.36
C ILE A 384 24.49 -24.17 1.11
N SER A 385 24.23 -25.45 0.80
CA SER A 385 25.27 -26.42 0.43
C SER A 385 26.03 -25.98 -0.83
N TRP A 386 25.33 -25.45 -1.83
CA TRP A 386 25.94 -24.86 -3.02
C TRP A 386 26.84 -23.67 -2.67
N ALA A 387 26.36 -22.72 -1.85
CA ALA A 387 27.15 -21.59 -1.42
C ALA A 387 28.45 -22.03 -0.72
N ARG A 388 28.35 -22.91 0.28
CA ARG A 388 29.48 -23.45 1.06
C ARG A 388 30.50 -24.16 0.19
N THR A 389 30.04 -25.05 -0.71
CA THR A 389 30.93 -25.89 -1.52
C THR A 389 31.55 -25.15 -2.72
N LYS A 390 30.87 -24.14 -3.28
CA LYS A 390 31.40 -23.29 -4.36
C LYS A 390 32.09 -22.01 -3.88
N LYS A 391 32.11 -21.78 -2.55
CA LYS A 391 32.69 -20.59 -1.90
C LYS A 391 32.04 -19.26 -2.31
N ILE A 392 30.73 -19.29 -2.59
CA ILE A 392 29.94 -18.11 -2.95
C ILE A 392 29.52 -17.40 -1.65
N PRO A 393 29.77 -16.08 -1.50
CA PRO A 393 29.36 -15.30 -0.34
C PRO A 393 27.91 -15.55 0.09
N PHE A 394 27.71 -15.86 1.37
CA PHE A 394 26.43 -16.27 1.94
C PHE A 394 26.04 -15.43 3.17
N LEU A 395 24.77 -15.05 3.24
CA LEU A 395 24.12 -14.56 4.45
C LEU A 395 22.83 -15.35 4.71
N GLY A 396 22.72 -15.93 5.91
CA GLY A 396 21.49 -16.49 6.46
C GLY A 396 20.90 -15.56 7.52
N VAL A 397 19.61 -15.27 7.44
CA VAL A 397 18.88 -14.43 8.42
C VAL A 397 17.77 -15.25 9.07
N CYS A 398 17.70 -15.23 10.41
CA CYS A 398 16.73 -16.00 11.21
C CYS A 398 16.78 -17.49 10.80
N LEU A 399 15.71 -18.02 10.20
CA LEU A 399 15.66 -19.36 9.60
C LEU A 399 16.89 -19.68 8.71
N GLY A 400 17.46 -18.71 7.98
CA GLY A 400 18.64 -18.93 7.16
C GLY A 400 19.90 -19.31 7.94
N MET A 401 20.02 -18.89 9.20
CA MET A 401 21.08 -19.33 10.13
C MET A 401 20.84 -20.77 10.57
N GLN A 402 19.62 -21.08 11.02
CA GLN A 402 19.23 -22.41 11.51
C GLN A 402 19.44 -23.50 10.44
N LEU A 403 19.03 -23.23 9.20
CA LEU A 403 19.24 -24.15 8.07
C LEU A 403 20.72 -24.32 7.71
N ALA A 404 21.57 -23.33 7.97
CA ALA A 404 23.01 -23.48 7.74
C ALA A 404 23.68 -24.38 8.78
N VAL A 405 23.23 -24.34 10.04
CA VAL A 405 23.69 -25.29 11.08
C VAL A 405 23.23 -26.72 10.74
N ILE A 406 21.98 -26.89 10.28
CA ILE A 406 21.45 -28.19 9.83
C ILE A 406 22.19 -28.73 8.59
N GLU A 407 22.46 -27.90 7.58
CA GLU A 407 23.25 -28.30 6.40
C GLU A 407 24.65 -28.77 6.79
N PHE A 408 25.32 -28.02 7.67
CA PHE A 408 26.67 -28.35 8.13
C PHE A 408 26.69 -29.66 8.95
N ALA A 409 25.73 -29.87 9.85
CA ALA A 409 25.60 -31.11 10.60
C ALA A 409 25.44 -32.32 9.66
N ARG A 410 24.54 -32.21 8.68
CA ARG A 410 24.27 -33.27 7.70
C ARG A 410 25.48 -33.56 6.81
N ASN A 411 26.23 -32.54 6.37
CA ASN A 411 27.22 -32.69 5.30
C ASN A 411 28.69 -32.66 5.75
N CYS A 412 29.00 -32.11 6.92
CA CYS A 412 30.34 -32.08 7.48
C CYS A 412 30.49 -33.02 8.69
N LEU A 413 29.48 -33.07 9.58
CA LEU A 413 29.48 -33.97 10.75
C LEU A 413 28.86 -35.36 10.46
N ASN A 414 28.25 -35.54 9.27
CA ASN A 414 27.53 -36.74 8.85
C ASN A 414 26.29 -37.10 9.70
N LEU A 415 25.76 -36.16 10.47
CA LEU A 415 24.54 -36.31 11.26
C LEU A 415 23.31 -36.15 10.34
N LYS A 416 23.05 -37.17 9.51
CA LYS A 416 21.99 -37.13 8.48
C LYS A 416 20.59 -36.93 9.07
N ASP A 417 20.35 -37.44 10.27
CA ASP A 417 19.10 -37.30 11.00
C ASP A 417 18.98 -36.02 11.85
N ALA A 418 19.95 -35.10 11.81
CA ALA A 418 19.83 -33.80 12.45
C ALA A 418 18.77 -32.94 11.75
N ASP A 419 17.78 -32.44 12.49
CA ASP A 419 16.72 -31.56 11.97
C ASP A 419 16.21 -30.58 13.04
N SER A 420 15.32 -29.66 12.63
CA SER A 420 14.55 -28.80 13.53
C SER A 420 13.27 -29.47 14.01
N THR A 421 12.93 -29.29 15.29
CA THR A 421 11.62 -29.68 15.83
C THR A 421 10.45 -28.88 15.24
N GLU A 422 10.71 -27.76 14.54
CA GLU A 422 9.69 -27.06 13.73
C GLU A 422 9.19 -27.92 12.56
N PHE A 423 10.11 -28.67 11.92
CA PHE A 423 9.82 -29.41 10.68
C PHE A 423 9.54 -30.89 10.94
N ARG A 424 10.25 -31.49 11.88
CA ARG A 424 10.13 -32.89 12.27
C ARG A 424 10.23 -33.00 13.81
N PRO A 425 9.10 -32.84 14.54
CA PRO A 425 9.09 -32.86 16.00
C PRO A 425 9.64 -34.16 16.61
N ASP A 426 9.53 -35.28 15.89
CA ASP A 426 9.99 -36.62 16.24
C ASP A 426 11.44 -36.91 15.80
N THR A 427 12.20 -35.89 15.41
CA THR A 427 13.58 -36.06 14.90
C THR A 427 14.50 -36.74 15.95
N PRO A 428 15.23 -37.82 15.60
CA PRO A 428 16.14 -38.50 16.54
C PRO A 428 17.29 -37.62 17.04
N ILE A 429 17.65 -36.59 16.26
CA ILE A 429 18.68 -35.61 16.58
C ILE A 429 18.03 -34.21 16.50
N PRO A 430 17.52 -33.68 17.64
CA PRO A 430 16.87 -32.38 17.70
C PRO A 430 17.94 -31.27 17.80
N LEU A 431 18.44 -30.86 16.64
CA LEU A 431 19.53 -29.89 16.51
C LEU A 431 19.04 -28.45 16.66
N VAL A 432 17.80 -28.16 16.25
CA VAL A 432 17.12 -26.89 16.47
C VAL A 432 15.82 -27.19 17.21
N ILE A 433 15.57 -26.50 18.33
CA ILE A 433 14.51 -26.78 19.30
C ILE A 433 13.67 -25.52 19.59
N ASP A 434 12.39 -25.69 19.94
CA ASP A 434 11.57 -24.57 20.45
C ASP A 434 12.11 -24.18 21.84
N MET A 435 12.56 -22.93 21.97
CA MET A 435 13.13 -22.40 23.21
C MET A 435 12.55 -21.01 23.49
N PRO A 436 11.24 -20.93 23.80
CA PRO A 436 10.57 -19.67 24.04
C PRO A 436 11.10 -18.95 25.29
N GLU A 437 10.85 -17.64 25.36
CA GLU A 437 11.18 -16.85 26.54
C GLU A 437 10.09 -16.93 27.61
N HIS A 438 10.53 -16.94 28.87
CA HIS A 438 9.68 -16.92 30.05
C HIS A 438 9.99 -15.64 30.83
N ASN A 439 9.36 -14.54 30.41
CA ASN A 439 9.60 -13.22 30.99
C ASN A 439 8.66 -12.99 32.19
N PRO A 440 9.14 -12.46 33.35
CA PRO A 440 8.27 -12.17 34.49
C PRO A 440 7.13 -11.22 34.12
N GLY A 441 5.89 -11.68 34.29
CA GLY A 441 4.66 -10.95 33.92
C GLY A 441 3.92 -11.57 32.73
N ASP A 442 4.61 -12.31 31.86
CA ASP A 442 4.01 -13.04 30.75
C ASP A 442 3.73 -14.51 31.14
N LEU A 443 2.58 -15.03 30.71
CA LEU A 443 2.20 -16.43 30.95
C LEU A 443 2.50 -17.31 29.73
N GLY A 444 3.21 -18.42 29.97
CA GLY A 444 3.58 -19.39 28.94
C GLY A 444 4.87 -19.03 28.19
N GLY A 445 5.08 -19.70 27.05
CA GLY A 445 6.27 -19.51 26.24
C GLY A 445 6.11 -18.38 25.21
N THR A 446 6.74 -17.24 25.45
CA THR A 446 6.72 -16.07 24.57
C THR A 446 7.74 -16.15 23.43
N MET A 447 7.49 -15.44 22.33
CA MET A 447 8.44 -15.34 21.22
C MET A 447 9.65 -14.46 21.61
N ARG A 448 10.86 -14.82 21.18
CA ARG A 448 12.02 -13.93 21.27
C ARG A 448 11.85 -12.79 20.27
N LEU A 449 11.42 -11.65 20.81
CA LEU A 449 10.91 -10.50 20.06
C LEU A 449 11.55 -9.19 20.55
N GLY A 450 11.65 -8.22 19.64
CA GLY A 450 12.17 -6.88 19.93
C GLY A 450 13.70 -6.79 19.96
N LEU A 451 14.22 -5.70 20.52
CA LEU A 451 15.66 -5.44 20.61
C LEU A 451 16.30 -6.33 21.68
N ARG A 452 17.30 -7.13 21.31
CA ARG A 452 18.10 -7.94 22.26
C ARG A 452 19.58 -7.70 22.06
N ARG A 453 20.36 -7.96 23.12
CA ARG A 453 21.80 -7.78 23.14
C ARG A 453 22.50 -9.09 22.82
N THR A 454 23.39 -9.02 21.83
CA THR A 454 24.24 -10.14 21.40
C THR A 454 25.70 -9.80 21.67
N VAL A 455 26.39 -10.60 22.48
CA VAL A 455 27.78 -10.44 22.89
C VAL A 455 28.69 -11.30 22.00
N PHE A 456 29.80 -10.73 21.52
CA PHE A 456 30.76 -11.47 20.70
C PHE A 456 31.70 -12.33 21.55
N LYS A 457 31.79 -13.63 21.26
CA LYS A 457 32.69 -14.60 21.91
C LYS A 457 34.16 -14.44 21.51
N THR A 458 34.45 -13.82 20.36
CA THR A 458 35.80 -13.80 19.76
C THR A 458 36.18 -12.44 19.13
N GLU A 459 37.49 -12.16 19.10
CA GLU A 459 38.08 -11.06 18.33
C GLU A 459 38.14 -11.36 16.83
N ASN A 460 38.23 -12.65 16.46
CA ASN A 460 38.38 -13.05 15.07
C ASN A 460 37.03 -13.32 14.39
N SER A 461 36.13 -12.35 14.44
CA SER A 461 34.87 -12.33 13.69
C SER A 461 34.94 -11.30 12.55
N VAL A 462 34.39 -11.62 11.38
CA VAL A 462 34.21 -10.64 10.30
C VAL A 462 33.11 -9.66 10.65
N LEU A 463 31.98 -10.13 11.20
CA LEU A 463 30.88 -9.26 11.63
C LEU A 463 31.32 -8.26 12.69
N ARG A 464 32.04 -8.69 13.73
CA ARG A 464 32.52 -7.79 14.79
C ARG A 464 33.36 -6.64 14.23
N LYS A 465 34.20 -6.91 13.22
CA LYS A 465 34.99 -5.87 12.53
C LYS A 465 34.09 -4.92 11.75
N LEU A 466 33.05 -5.42 11.07
CA LEU A 466 32.06 -4.61 10.34
C LEU A 466 31.21 -3.73 11.29
N TYR A 467 30.90 -4.22 12.50
CA TYR A 467 30.28 -3.46 13.59
C TYR A 467 31.27 -2.52 14.33
N GLY A 468 32.53 -2.42 13.90
CA GLY A 468 33.51 -1.46 14.44
C GLY A 468 34.33 -1.95 15.63
N GLY A 469 34.35 -3.26 15.91
CA GLY A 469 35.15 -3.88 16.98
C GLY A 469 34.46 -3.92 18.36
N VAL A 470 33.22 -3.45 18.46
CA VAL A 470 32.42 -3.43 19.70
C VAL A 470 32.30 -4.82 20.35
N PRO A 471 32.18 -4.91 21.69
CA PRO A 471 32.05 -6.19 22.39
C PRO A 471 30.64 -6.80 22.28
N PHE A 472 29.61 -5.98 22.08
CA PHE A 472 28.22 -6.40 21.88
C PHE A 472 27.53 -5.54 20.83
N ILE A 473 26.43 -6.05 20.29
CA ILE A 473 25.50 -5.35 19.40
C ILE A 473 24.07 -5.48 19.94
N GLU A 474 23.19 -4.62 19.47
CA GLU A 474 21.76 -4.64 19.81
C GLU A 474 20.97 -4.62 18.49
N GLU A 475 20.24 -5.70 18.23
CA GLU A 475 19.51 -5.95 16.97
C GLU A 475 18.14 -6.54 17.28
N ARG A 476 17.23 -6.55 16.30
CA ARG A 476 15.83 -6.96 16.50
C ARG A 476 15.61 -8.43 16.16
N HIS A 477 14.95 -9.16 17.05
CA HIS A 477 14.62 -10.59 16.90
C HIS A 477 13.13 -10.79 16.64
N ARG A 478 12.78 -11.91 15.98
CA ARG A 478 11.41 -12.38 15.74
C ARG A 478 11.43 -13.88 15.44
N HIS A 479 11.70 -14.70 16.45
CA HIS A 479 11.73 -16.16 16.31
C HIS A 479 11.43 -16.88 17.62
N ARG A 480 11.26 -18.21 17.54
CA ARG A 480 11.03 -19.10 18.69
C ARG A 480 12.06 -20.22 18.83
N TYR A 481 12.67 -20.61 17.71
CA TYR A 481 13.55 -21.77 17.62
C TYR A 481 15.02 -21.37 17.74
N GLU A 482 15.77 -22.18 18.49
CA GLU A 482 17.19 -21.98 18.79
C GLU A 482 17.99 -23.25 18.51
N VAL A 483 19.29 -23.09 18.27
CA VAL A 483 20.21 -24.24 18.19
C VAL A 483 20.32 -24.88 19.57
N ASN A 484 20.14 -26.19 19.65
CA ASN A 484 20.16 -26.95 20.91
C ASN A 484 21.53 -26.80 21.61
N PRO A 485 21.61 -26.20 22.81
CA PRO A 485 22.89 -25.90 23.45
C PRO A 485 23.74 -27.13 23.73
N ASN A 486 23.09 -28.28 23.96
CA ASN A 486 23.75 -29.56 24.21
C ASN A 486 24.59 -30.05 23.02
N MET A 487 24.31 -29.58 21.81
CA MET A 487 25.01 -29.98 20.58
C MET A 487 26.11 -29.00 20.13
N ILE A 488 26.24 -27.82 20.76
CA ILE A 488 27.18 -26.76 20.35
C ILE A 488 28.62 -27.28 20.24
N ASN A 489 29.05 -28.11 21.18
CA ASN A 489 30.42 -28.65 21.26
C ASN A 489 30.83 -29.43 20.00
N GLU A 490 29.89 -30.12 19.34
CA GLU A 490 30.15 -30.88 18.11
C GLU A 490 30.55 -29.98 16.93
N PHE A 491 30.09 -28.73 16.93
CA PHE A 491 30.45 -27.71 15.94
C PHE A 491 31.71 -26.94 16.33
N GLU A 492 31.91 -26.62 17.61
CA GLU A 492 33.05 -25.80 18.05
C GLU A 492 34.43 -26.46 17.83
N GLU A 493 34.50 -27.77 17.59
CA GLU A 493 35.73 -28.44 17.13
C GLU A 493 36.01 -28.27 15.62
N ASN A 494 34.98 -27.95 14.82
CA ASN A 494 34.99 -27.95 13.35
C ASN A 494 35.08 -26.54 12.73
N ASP A 495 35.04 -26.42 11.40
CA ASP A 495 35.21 -25.11 10.70
C ASP A 495 34.08 -24.10 10.99
N LEU A 496 32.87 -24.53 11.38
CA LEU A 496 31.75 -23.63 11.68
C LEU A 496 31.78 -23.21 13.15
N LYS A 497 31.96 -21.91 13.42
CA LYS A 497 32.06 -21.38 14.79
C LYS A 497 30.86 -20.52 15.15
N PHE A 498 30.36 -20.66 16.37
CA PHE A 498 29.47 -19.68 16.99
C PHE A 498 30.32 -18.52 17.52
N VAL A 499 30.08 -17.31 17.02
CA VAL A 499 30.89 -16.11 17.33
C VAL A 499 30.14 -15.06 18.14
N GLY A 500 28.81 -15.19 18.24
CA GLY A 500 27.94 -14.32 19.03
C GLY A 500 26.92 -15.15 19.81
N GLN A 501 26.67 -14.77 21.05
CA GLN A 501 25.74 -15.38 21.97
C GLN A 501 24.89 -14.30 22.64
N ASP A 502 23.80 -14.67 23.30
CA ASP A 502 23.05 -13.74 24.15
C ASP A 502 23.77 -13.41 25.47
N VAL A 503 23.10 -12.67 26.35
CA VAL A 503 23.69 -12.17 27.61
C VAL A 503 24.00 -13.31 28.57
N ASP A 504 23.08 -14.27 28.69
CA ASP A 504 23.18 -15.41 29.60
C ASP A 504 24.07 -16.54 29.03
N GLY A 505 24.28 -16.53 27.70
CA GLY A 505 25.16 -17.46 27.00
C GLY A 505 24.50 -18.79 26.63
N GLU A 506 23.18 -18.90 26.81
CA GLU A 506 22.39 -20.08 26.47
C GLU A 506 22.14 -20.17 24.96
N ARG A 507 21.96 -19.03 24.28
CA ARG A 507 21.55 -18.97 22.87
C ARG A 507 22.68 -18.49 21.99
N MET A 508 22.88 -19.16 20.86
CA MET A 508 23.93 -18.84 19.89
C MET A 508 23.34 -18.10 18.68
N GLU A 509 23.67 -16.82 18.59
CA GLU A 509 22.97 -15.84 17.74
C GLU A 509 23.68 -15.59 16.40
N ILE A 510 24.97 -15.91 16.31
CA ILE A 510 25.82 -15.63 15.14
C ILE A 510 26.76 -16.81 14.85
N ILE A 511 26.77 -17.28 13.59
CA ILE A 511 27.74 -18.23 13.05
C ILE A 511 28.64 -17.62 11.97
N GLU A 512 29.90 -18.03 11.97
CA GLU A 512 30.87 -17.77 10.89
C GLU A 512 31.60 -19.07 10.52
N LEU A 513 31.74 -19.35 9.23
CA LEU A 513 32.48 -20.52 8.72
C LEU A 513 33.92 -20.15 8.35
N ALA A 514 34.88 -20.88 8.91
CA ALA A 514 36.29 -20.78 8.54
C ALA A 514 36.53 -21.17 7.07
N ASN A 515 37.66 -20.75 6.50
CA ASN A 515 38.10 -21.12 5.14
C ASN A 515 37.15 -20.70 3.98
N HIS A 516 36.17 -19.85 4.25
CA HIS A 516 35.18 -19.32 3.29
C HIS A 516 35.28 -17.78 3.18
N PRO A 517 35.11 -17.14 1.99
CA PRO A 517 35.26 -15.68 1.84
C PRO A 517 34.30 -14.85 2.71
N TYR A 518 33.04 -15.26 2.77
CA TYR A 518 32.01 -14.72 3.65
C TYR A 518 30.87 -15.74 3.77
N PHE A 519 30.71 -16.39 4.91
CA PHE A 519 29.57 -17.27 5.19
C PHE A 519 29.15 -16.98 6.62
N VAL A 520 28.03 -16.29 6.72
CA VAL A 520 27.54 -15.70 7.96
C VAL A 520 26.09 -16.09 8.13
N GLY A 521 25.71 -16.53 9.34
CA GLY A 521 24.32 -16.71 9.73
C GLY A 521 24.05 -15.88 10.99
N VAL A 522 22.92 -15.18 11.01
CA VAL A 522 22.43 -14.42 12.18
C VAL A 522 20.99 -14.81 12.48
N GLN A 523 20.65 -14.94 13.76
CA GLN A 523 19.27 -15.20 14.22
C GLN A 523 18.40 -13.92 14.21
N PHE A 524 18.99 -12.77 14.53
CA PHE A 524 18.34 -11.45 14.41
C PHE A 524 18.08 -11.04 12.96
N HIS A 525 17.26 -9.99 12.78
CA HIS A 525 16.87 -9.40 11.50
C HIS A 525 17.64 -8.08 11.21
N PRO A 526 18.83 -8.14 10.58
CA PRO A 526 19.66 -6.96 10.28
C PRO A 526 19.03 -5.94 9.32
N GLU A 527 17.93 -6.27 8.65
CA GLU A 527 17.23 -5.40 7.69
C GLU A 527 16.46 -4.25 8.35
N PHE A 528 15.99 -4.41 9.60
CA PHE A 528 15.17 -3.42 10.29
C PHE A 528 16.00 -2.23 10.80
N THR A 529 17.25 -2.46 11.21
CA THR A 529 18.19 -1.42 11.68
C THR A 529 18.95 -0.72 10.55
N SER A 530 18.80 -1.18 9.30
CA SER A 530 19.43 -0.58 8.12
C SER A 530 18.90 0.83 7.84
N ARG A 531 19.79 1.77 7.50
CA ARG A 531 19.45 3.15 7.10
C ARG A 531 20.19 3.53 5.81
N PRO A 532 19.67 4.43 4.94
CA PRO A 532 20.34 4.80 3.68
C PRO A 532 21.75 5.40 3.88
N MET A 533 21.98 6.07 5.01
CA MET A 533 23.27 6.68 5.38
C MET A 533 24.17 5.76 6.22
N LYS A 534 23.60 4.69 6.79
CA LYS A 534 24.26 3.69 7.65
C LYS A 534 23.72 2.31 7.25
N PRO A 535 24.26 1.69 6.19
CA PRO A 535 23.85 0.36 5.75
C PRO A 535 24.08 -0.66 6.86
N SER A 536 23.21 -1.66 6.91
CA SER A 536 23.32 -2.75 7.87
C SER A 536 24.63 -3.56 7.68
N PRO A 537 25.44 -3.77 8.74
CA PRO A 537 26.77 -4.37 8.58
C PRO A 537 26.81 -5.79 7.95
N PRO A 538 25.89 -6.74 8.27
CA PRO A 538 25.87 -8.05 7.61
C PRO A 538 25.57 -7.97 6.10
N TYR A 539 24.68 -7.06 5.68
CA TYR A 539 24.36 -6.84 4.27
C TYR A 539 25.50 -6.13 3.52
N LEU A 540 26.18 -5.18 4.16
CA LEU A 540 27.36 -4.53 3.60
C LEU A 540 28.52 -5.54 3.45
N GLY A 541 28.71 -6.43 4.43
CA GLY A 541 29.67 -7.52 4.37
C GLY A 541 29.43 -8.45 3.17
N LEU A 542 28.18 -8.88 2.95
CA LEU A 542 27.77 -9.71 1.82
C LEU A 542 28.13 -9.07 0.47
N LEU A 543 27.76 -7.79 0.25
CA LEU A 543 28.01 -7.12 -1.02
C LEU A 543 29.49 -6.74 -1.23
N LEU A 544 30.22 -6.45 -0.15
CA LEU A 544 31.67 -6.30 -0.21
C LEU A 544 32.37 -7.62 -0.57
N ALA A 545 31.87 -8.76 -0.09
CA ALA A 545 32.39 -10.08 -0.43
C ALA A 545 32.07 -10.43 -1.89
N ALA A 546 30.82 -10.25 -2.32
CA ALA A 546 30.36 -10.48 -3.70
C ALA A 546 31.15 -9.66 -4.74
N THR A 547 31.59 -8.45 -4.38
CA THR A 547 32.42 -7.60 -5.24
C THR A 547 33.93 -7.73 -5.00
N GLY A 548 34.38 -8.65 -4.14
CA GLY A 548 35.80 -8.88 -3.82
C GLY A 548 36.49 -7.78 -2.99
N ASN A 549 35.74 -6.80 -2.49
CA ASN A 549 36.26 -5.61 -1.81
C ASN A 549 36.35 -5.75 -0.27
N LEU A 550 35.80 -6.82 0.32
CA LEU A 550 35.73 -7.02 1.77
C LEU A 550 37.10 -6.88 2.47
N ASN A 551 38.12 -7.58 1.99
CA ASN A 551 39.46 -7.50 2.58
C ASN A 551 40.05 -6.10 2.53
N ALA A 552 39.85 -5.36 1.43
CA ALA A 552 40.33 -3.99 1.30
C ALA A 552 39.59 -3.01 2.23
N TYR A 553 38.30 -3.22 2.47
CA TYR A 553 37.49 -2.44 3.40
C TYR A 553 37.92 -2.67 4.86
N LEU A 554 38.14 -3.93 5.25
CA LEU A 554 38.62 -4.29 6.60
C LEU A 554 40.02 -3.71 6.85
N GLN A 555 40.94 -3.80 5.88
CA GLN A 555 42.29 -3.21 5.98
C GLN A 555 42.28 -1.67 6.08
N GLN A 556 41.25 -1.00 5.55
CA GLN A 556 41.07 0.46 5.67
C GLN A 556 40.39 0.89 6.98
N GLY A 557 40.22 -0.03 7.94
CA GLY A 557 39.57 0.24 9.22
C GLY A 557 38.07 0.49 9.07
N CYS A 558 37.42 -0.28 8.20
CA CYS A 558 35.96 -0.22 7.94
C CYS A 558 35.47 1.16 7.48
N ARG A 559 36.33 1.90 6.76
CA ARG A 559 35.99 3.18 6.14
C ARG A 559 35.72 2.98 4.65
N LEU A 560 34.55 3.43 4.19
CA LEU A 560 34.31 3.57 2.76
C LEU A 560 35.28 4.63 2.22
N SER A 561 36.00 4.30 1.14
CA SER A 561 37.02 5.17 0.55
C SER A 561 36.48 6.59 0.28
N PRO A 562 37.30 7.67 0.29
CA PRO A 562 36.82 9.05 0.10
C PRO A 562 36.05 9.32 -1.20
N ARG A 563 36.14 8.43 -2.22
CA ARG A 563 35.30 8.46 -3.44
C ARG A 563 33.88 7.91 -3.25
N PHE A 564 33.63 7.25 -2.12
CA PHE A 564 32.39 6.56 -1.73
C PHE A 564 31.77 7.17 -0.45
N SER A 565 32.56 7.93 0.33
CA SER A 565 32.12 8.54 1.59
C SER A 565 31.13 9.70 1.38
N ILE A 566 30.10 9.74 2.23
CA ILE A 566 29.03 10.76 2.23
C ILE A 566 29.46 12.06 2.98
N LEU A 567 30.68 12.08 3.53
CA LEU A 567 31.24 13.23 4.24
C LEU A 567 31.96 14.19 3.27
N PRO A 568 31.73 15.51 3.36
CA PRO A 568 32.58 16.47 2.67
C PRO A 568 34.01 16.43 3.25
N PRO A 569 35.06 16.69 2.44
CA PRO A 569 36.43 16.63 2.92
C PRO A 569 36.68 17.70 4.00
N SER A 570 36.97 17.25 5.22
CA SER A 570 37.33 18.11 6.35
C SER A 570 38.72 18.70 6.15
N GLY A 571 38.81 19.85 5.47
CA GLY A 571 40.07 20.53 5.19
C GLY A 571 39.88 21.97 4.72
N ARG A 572 40.62 22.90 5.35
CA ARG A 572 40.59 24.37 5.18
C ARG A 572 40.42 24.84 3.72
N PRO A 573 39.74 25.98 3.48
CA PRO A 573 39.48 26.49 2.14
C PRO A 573 40.80 26.79 1.40
N ARG A 574 41.08 26.01 0.35
CA ARG A 574 42.09 26.41 -0.64
C ARG A 574 41.52 27.59 -1.42
N ARG A 575 42.16 28.76 -1.31
CA ARG A 575 41.88 29.93 -2.16
C ARG A 575 42.00 29.51 -3.62
N LEU A 576 40.87 29.41 -4.33
CA LEU A 576 40.88 29.44 -5.78
C LEU A 576 41.00 30.91 -6.21
N VAL A 577 42.18 31.28 -6.71
CA VAL A 577 42.39 32.60 -7.30
C VAL A 577 41.73 32.61 -8.67
N VAL A 578 40.53 33.20 -8.76
CA VAL A 578 39.90 33.50 -10.05
C VAL A 578 40.45 34.83 -10.54
N LEU A 579 41.23 34.79 -11.63
CA LEU A 579 41.66 36.00 -12.33
C LEU A 579 40.47 36.56 -13.12
N PHE A 580 40.04 37.76 -12.74
CA PHE A 580 39.14 38.60 -13.53
C PHE A 580 39.93 39.76 -14.14
N SER A 581 39.79 39.94 -15.45
CA SER A 581 40.19 41.11 -16.24
C SER A 581 39.64 40.93 -17.67
N ASP A 582 39.07 41.89 -18.38
CA ASP A 582 38.58 43.22 -18.01
C ASP A 582 37.56 43.72 -19.06
N PHE A 583 36.75 44.70 -18.65
CA PHE A 583 35.88 45.68 -19.32
C PHE A 583 36.06 46.02 -20.83
N PRO A 584 35.11 46.71 -21.54
CA PRO A 584 34.23 47.77 -21.00
C PRO A 584 32.76 47.91 -21.50
N ILE A 585 32.08 48.89 -20.88
CA ILE A 585 30.67 49.32 -21.04
C ILE A 585 30.59 50.63 -21.85
N SER A 586 29.56 50.82 -22.70
CA SER A 586 28.96 52.17 -22.95
C SER A 586 27.61 52.20 -23.73
N ILE A 587 26.59 52.88 -23.16
CA ILE A 587 25.69 53.93 -23.78
C ILE A 587 24.76 53.59 -25.00
N VAL A 588 23.47 54.00 -25.13
CA VAL A 588 22.40 54.40 -24.14
C VAL A 588 20.97 54.57 -24.79
N ARG A 589 19.89 54.14 -24.11
CA ARG A 589 18.44 54.56 -24.15
C ARG A 589 17.48 54.38 -25.39
N LYS A 590 16.18 54.24 -25.01
CA LYS A 590 14.87 54.41 -25.72
C LYS A 590 14.30 53.15 -26.43
N GLY A 591 13.01 52.78 -26.32
CA GLY A 591 11.95 53.19 -25.39
C GLY A 591 10.49 53.11 -25.93
N ARG A 592 9.59 52.42 -25.21
CA ARG A 592 8.10 52.36 -25.33
C ARG A 592 7.52 51.58 -26.55
N ARG A 593 6.65 50.56 -26.42
CA ARG A 593 5.28 50.37 -25.83
C ARG A 593 4.14 50.55 -26.87
N ARG A 594 3.43 49.45 -27.22
CA ARG A 594 1.95 49.27 -27.11
C ARG A 594 1.47 47.94 -27.73
N SER A 595 0.27 47.52 -27.33
CA SER A 595 -0.40 46.22 -27.62
C SER A 595 -1.71 46.44 -28.43
N PRO A 596 -2.69 45.50 -28.49
CA PRO A 596 -2.97 44.62 -29.64
C PRO A 596 -4.38 44.85 -30.27
N LEU A 597 -4.81 44.05 -31.27
CA LEU A 597 -6.21 43.77 -31.71
C LEU A 597 -6.23 42.63 -32.82
N PRO A 598 -7.36 42.02 -33.26
CA PRO A 598 -7.52 40.55 -33.20
C PRO A 598 -8.02 39.88 -34.54
N PRO A 599 -8.91 38.84 -34.63
CA PRO A 599 -8.69 37.67 -35.50
C PRO A 599 -9.63 37.49 -36.71
N GLN A 600 -9.38 36.50 -37.59
CA GLN A 600 -10.29 36.13 -38.71
C GLN A 600 -10.45 34.59 -38.93
N LYS A 601 -11.48 34.22 -39.73
CA LYS A 601 -12.18 32.92 -39.74
C LYS A 601 -11.78 31.95 -40.88
N LYS A 602 -12.09 30.65 -40.71
CA LYS A 602 -11.97 29.54 -41.70
C LYS A 602 -12.96 29.65 -42.89
N LYS A 603 -12.62 29.05 -44.05
CA LYS A 603 -13.51 28.35 -45.04
C LYS A 603 -12.67 27.46 -46.01
N PRO A 604 -13.26 26.59 -46.88
CA PRO A 604 -12.83 25.16 -46.99
C PRO A 604 -12.02 24.74 -48.26
N ARG A 605 -11.58 23.48 -48.29
CA ARG A 605 -10.96 22.77 -49.44
C ARG A 605 -11.96 21.90 -50.24
N PRO A 606 -11.84 21.79 -51.57
CA PRO A 606 -12.49 20.78 -52.42
C PRO A 606 -11.58 19.56 -52.75
N PRO A 607 -12.11 18.46 -53.36
CA PRO A 607 -11.49 17.12 -53.42
C PRO A 607 -10.57 16.85 -54.67
N PRO A 608 -9.87 15.70 -54.75
CA PRO A 608 -8.74 15.50 -55.67
C PRO A 608 -9.06 14.81 -57.01
N ALA A 609 -8.20 14.98 -58.02
CA ALA A 609 -8.27 14.23 -59.29
C ALA A 609 -6.88 14.00 -59.96
N ARG A 610 -6.56 12.70 -60.14
CA ARG A 610 -5.70 11.99 -61.14
C ARG A 610 -4.66 12.75 -62.01
N GLY A 611 -3.43 12.21 -62.07
CA GLY A 611 -2.35 12.60 -63.01
C GLY A 611 -2.56 12.12 -64.47
N PRO A 612 -1.57 12.28 -65.40
CA PRO A 612 -0.26 11.61 -65.31
C PRO A 612 0.97 12.39 -65.89
N LYS A 613 2.17 11.76 -65.83
CA LYS A 613 3.37 11.78 -66.75
C LYS A 613 3.71 13.06 -67.57
N GLU A 614 4.96 13.52 -67.77
CA GLU A 614 6.28 12.87 -67.68
C GLU A 614 7.45 13.90 -67.76
N THR A 615 8.67 13.47 -67.36
CA THR A 615 10.04 13.95 -67.73
C THR A 615 10.65 15.33 -67.37
N SER A 616 11.96 15.25 -67.08
CA SER A 616 13.04 16.26 -67.21
C SER A 616 13.44 17.15 -66.01
N ALA A 617 14.37 16.61 -65.23
CA ALA A 617 15.53 17.25 -64.58
C ALA A 617 15.55 18.79 -64.35
N SER A 618 15.60 19.16 -63.07
CA SER A 618 16.55 20.18 -62.61
C SER A 618 17.24 19.71 -61.33
N THR A 619 18.56 19.83 -61.28
CA THR A 619 19.39 19.41 -60.15
C THR A 619 19.39 20.48 -59.06
N GLY A 620 18.67 20.24 -57.97
CA GLY A 620 18.91 20.87 -56.67
C GLY A 620 19.77 19.94 -55.80
N LEU A 621 20.81 20.49 -55.15
CA LEU A 621 21.65 19.72 -54.22
C LEU A 621 20.84 19.37 -52.96
N VAL A 622 20.32 18.14 -52.90
CA VAL A 622 19.85 17.54 -51.64
C VAL A 622 21.06 17.42 -50.72
N THR A 623 21.00 18.07 -49.58
CA THR A 623 22.08 18.06 -48.60
C THR A 623 22.22 16.67 -47.97
N ARG A 624 23.42 16.34 -47.49
CA ARG A 624 23.70 15.01 -46.92
C ARG A 624 22.75 14.66 -45.75
N GLY A 625 22.36 15.67 -44.96
CA GLY A 625 21.40 15.52 -43.86
C GLY A 625 19.96 15.27 -44.31
N GLU A 626 19.50 15.81 -45.44
CA GLU A 626 18.15 15.52 -45.97
C GLU A 626 18.02 14.07 -46.44
N LYS A 627 19.11 13.47 -46.95
CA LYS A 627 19.14 12.04 -47.27
C LYS A 627 19.14 11.16 -46.02
N GLU A 628 20.01 11.46 -45.04
CA GLU A 628 19.99 10.77 -43.74
C GLU A 628 18.62 10.89 -43.06
N GLN A 629 17.96 12.05 -43.14
CA GLN A 629 16.65 12.26 -42.55
C GLN A 629 15.53 11.48 -43.27
N GLN A 630 15.57 11.37 -44.59
CA GLN A 630 14.64 10.53 -45.37
C GLN A 630 14.86 9.04 -45.06
N GLU A 631 16.10 8.60 -45.00
CA GLU A 631 16.49 7.23 -44.66
C GLU A 631 16.08 6.87 -43.22
N ILE A 632 16.21 7.80 -42.26
CA ILE A 632 15.67 7.64 -40.89
C ILE A 632 14.14 7.51 -40.88
N ILE A 633 13.41 8.29 -41.69
CA ILE A 633 11.95 8.20 -41.76
C ILE A 633 11.51 6.84 -42.35
N GLU A 634 12.18 6.36 -43.39
CA GLU A 634 11.91 5.04 -43.97
C GLU A 634 12.19 3.91 -42.96
N ASN A 635 13.30 3.97 -42.21
CA ASN A 635 13.57 3.03 -41.11
C ASN A 635 12.54 3.11 -39.96
N ILE A 636 12.01 4.30 -39.65
CA ILE A 636 10.93 4.45 -38.65
C ILE A 636 9.63 3.81 -39.15
N ASP A 637 9.29 3.98 -40.42
CA ASP A 637 8.10 3.36 -41.02
C ASP A 637 8.24 1.83 -41.05
N GLU A 638 9.41 1.28 -41.39
CA GLU A 638 9.66 -0.16 -41.30
C GLU A 638 9.52 -0.70 -39.86
N VAL A 639 10.08 -0.01 -38.85
CA VAL A 639 9.92 -0.38 -37.43
C VAL A 639 8.45 -0.27 -36.98
N GLN A 640 7.71 0.74 -37.43
CA GLN A 640 6.29 0.86 -37.12
C GLN A 640 5.48 -0.29 -37.74
N ASN A 641 5.75 -0.66 -38.99
CA ASN A 641 5.14 -1.82 -39.64
C ASN A 641 5.49 -3.15 -38.93
N GLU A 642 6.66 -3.29 -38.30
CA GLU A 642 6.98 -4.45 -37.45
C GLU A 642 6.20 -4.44 -36.13
N ILE A 643 6.06 -3.28 -35.49
CA ILE A 643 5.24 -3.09 -34.28
C ILE A 643 3.78 -3.44 -34.57
N ASP A 644 3.23 -2.98 -35.70
CA ASP A 644 1.83 -3.22 -36.05
C ASP A 644 1.57 -4.72 -36.32
N ARG A 645 2.50 -5.44 -36.96
CA ARG A 645 2.43 -6.91 -37.09
C ARG A 645 2.54 -7.64 -35.76
N LEU A 646 3.37 -7.16 -34.83
CA LEU A 646 3.46 -7.73 -33.48
C LEU A 646 2.15 -7.51 -32.69
N ASN A 647 1.50 -6.36 -32.85
CA ASN A 647 0.20 -6.07 -32.25
C ASN A 647 -0.91 -6.96 -32.83
N GLU A 648 -0.90 -7.20 -34.14
CA GLU A 648 -1.83 -8.12 -34.81
C GLU A 648 -1.63 -9.56 -34.30
N GLN A 649 -0.39 -10.05 -34.23
CA GLN A 649 -0.06 -11.36 -33.66
C GLN A 649 -0.45 -11.49 -32.18
N ALA A 650 -0.21 -10.46 -31.37
CA ALA A 650 -0.62 -10.44 -29.97
C ALA A 650 -2.15 -10.51 -29.83
N SER A 651 -2.88 -9.79 -30.69
CA SER A 651 -4.35 -9.79 -30.71
C SER A 651 -4.91 -11.18 -31.06
N GLU A 652 -4.33 -11.87 -32.03
CA GLU A 652 -4.70 -13.26 -32.34
C GLU A 652 -4.47 -14.22 -31.17
N GLU A 653 -3.33 -14.12 -30.46
CA GLU A 653 -3.02 -15.00 -29.34
C GLU A 653 -3.90 -14.71 -28.11
N ILE A 654 -4.20 -13.44 -27.83
CA ILE A 654 -5.17 -13.04 -26.79
C ILE A 654 -6.53 -13.68 -27.07
N LEU A 655 -7.04 -13.58 -28.31
CA LEU A 655 -8.32 -14.16 -28.69
C LEU A 655 -8.33 -15.70 -28.57
N LYS A 656 -7.24 -16.39 -28.95
CA LYS A 656 -7.12 -17.86 -28.77
C LYS A 656 -7.20 -18.26 -27.29
N VAL A 657 -6.61 -17.45 -26.40
CA VAL A 657 -6.68 -17.66 -24.94
C VAL A 657 -8.09 -17.39 -24.42
N GLU A 658 -8.75 -16.32 -24.86
CA GLU A 658 -10.10 -15.93 -24.47
C GLU A 658 -11.15 -16.96 -24.92
N GLN A 659 -11.14 -17.38 -26.19
CA GLN A 659 -12.00 -18.46 -26.69
C GLN A 659 -11.80 -19.78 -25.91
N LYS A 660 -10.54 -20.11 -25.56
CA LYS A 660 -10.23 -21.28 -24.73
C LYS A 660 -10.79 -21.13 -23.31
N TYR A 661 -10.67 -19.94 -22.72
CA TYR A 661 -11.19 -19.63 -21.38
C TYR A 661 -12.72 -19.73 -21.35
N ASN A 662 -13.42 -19.14 -22.30
CA ASN A 662 -14.88 -19.18 -22.38
C ASN A 662 -15.42 -20.61 -22.56
N ARG A 663 -14.81 -21.43 -23.42
CA ARG A 663 -15.16 -22.85 -23.56
C ARG A 663 -14.95 -23.67 -22.28
N LEU A 664 -13.95 -23.32 -21.46
CA LEU A 664 -13.74 -23.96 -20.15
C LEU A 664 -14.77 -23.53 -19.10
N ARG A 665 -15.32 -22.30 -19.20
CA ARG A 665 -16.31 -21.76 -18.25
C ARG A 665 -17.74 -22.24 -18.51
N GLN A 666 -18.11 -22.42 -19.78
CA GLN A 666 -19.46 -22.83 -20.21
C GLN A 666 -20.08 -23.99 -19.38
N PRO A 667 -19.40 -25.14 -19.11
CA PRO A 667 -19.98 -26.21 -18.31
C PRO A 667 -20.23 -25.82 -16.83
N PHE A 668 -19.45 -24.88 -16.27
CA PHE A 668 -19.68 -24.37 -14.92
C PHE A 668 -20.87 -23.41 -14.87
N PHE A 669 -21.04 -22.56 -15.89
CA PHE A 669 -22.22 -21.71 -16.02
C PHE A 669 -23.49 -22.54 -16.18
N GLN A 670 -23.48 -23.57 -17.04
CA GLN A 670 -24.62 -24.48 -17.20
C GLN A 670 -24.99 -25.17 -15.87
N LYS A 671 -23.99 -25.74 -15.17
CA LYS A 671 -24.19 -26.35 -13.84
C LYS A 671 -24.71 -25.36 -12.80
N ARG A 672 -24.30 -24.08 -12.87
CA ARG A 672 -24.81 -23.01 -11.99
C ARG A 672 -26.28 -22.70 -12.30
N SER A 673 -26.65 -22.55 -13.58
CA SER A 673 -28.04 -22.32 -13.99
C SER A 673 -28.97 -23.47 -13.58
N GLU A 674 -28.53 -24.72 -13.68
CA GLU A 674 -29.27 -25.91 -13.18
C GLU A 674 -29.47 -25.94 -11.65
N LEU A 675 -28.68 -25.20 -10.88
CA LEU A 675 -28.83 -25.04 -9.43
C LEU A 675 -29.72 -23.84 -9.11
N ILE A 676 -29.49 -22.70 -9.77
CA ILE A 676 -30.30 -21.48 -9.63
C ILE A 676 -31.76 -21.74 -9.97
N ALA A 677 -32.06 -22.49 -11.04
CA ALA A 677 -33.43 -22.83 -11.46
C ALA A 677 -34.23 -23.67 -10.44
N LYS A 678 -33.63 -24.09 -9.32
CA LYS A 678 -34.31 -24.78 -8.21
C LYS A 678 -34.66 -23.84 -7.05
N ILE A 679 -34.20 -22.59 -7.09
CA ILE A 679 -34.44 -21.58 -6.06
C ILE A 679 -35.52 -20.63 -6.60
N PRO A 680 -36.73 -20.60 -6.00
CA PRO A 680 -37.77 -19.67 -6.42
C PRO A 680 -37.34 -18.22 -6.17
N ASN A 681 -37.84 -17.29 -6.98
CA ASN A 681 -37.56 -15.84 -6.90
C ASN A 681 -36.08 -15.42 -6.98
N PHE A 682 -35.13 -16.34 -7.25
CA PHE A 682 -33.69 -16.05 -7.19
C PHE A 682 -33.27 -14.81 -7.99
N TRP A 683 -33.74 -14.68 -9.23
CA TRP A 683 -33.34 -13.56 -10.10
C TRP A 683 -33.99 -12.23 -9.71
N VAL A 684 -35.25 -12.21 -9.27
CA VAL A 684 -35.87 -10.96 -8.79
C VAL A 684 -35.20 -10.47 -7.52
N THR A 685 -34.98 -11.33 -6.52
CA THR A 685 -34.22 -11.00 -5.30
C THR A 685 -32.80 -10.52 -5.64
N THR A 686 -32.11 -11.19 -6.58
CA THR A 686 -30.78 -10.76 -7.06
C THR A 686 -30.80 -9.35 -7.67
N PHE A 687 -31.87 -8.98 -8.39
CA PHE A 687 -32.00 -7.68 -9.06
C PHE A 687 -32.43 -6.56 -8.09
N VAL A 688 -33.34 -6.85 -7.15
CA VAL A 688 -33.79 -5.94 -6.09
C VAL A 688 -32.64 -5.65 -5.10
N ASN A 689 -31.81 -6.64 -4.77
CA ASN A 689 -30.67 -6.44 -3.88
C ASN A 689 -29.44 -5.84 -4.58
N HIS A 690 -29.48 -5.63 -5.91
CA HIS A 690 -28.36 -5.05 -6.65
C HIS A 690 -28.39 -3.51 -6.61
N PRO A 691 -27.41 -2.80 -6.00
CA PRO A 691 -27.50 -1.37 -5.68
C PRO A 691 -27.72 -0.42 -6.86
N GLN A 692 -27.44 -0.85 -8.09
CA GLN A 692 -27.66 -0.06 -9.31
C GLN A 692 -28.93 -0.47 -10.07
N ILE A 693 -29.37 -1.73 -9.98
CA ILE A 693 -30.56 -2.18 -10.73
C ILE A 693 -31.83 -1.86 -9.95
N SER A 694 -31.81 -2.00 -8.62
CA SER A 694 -32.94 -1.65 -7.75
C SER A 694 -33.45 -0.22 -7.99
N THR A 695 -32.54 0.73 -8.24
CA THR A 695 -32.88 2.13 -8.57
C THR A 695 -33.63 2.32 -9.91
N LEU A 696 -33.71 1.27 -10.73
CA LEU A 696 -34.39 1.22 -12.03
C LEU A 696 -35.64 0.31 -12.01
N LEU A 697 -35.96 -0.32 -10.88
CA LEU A 697 -37.16 -1.14 -10.72
C LEU A 697 -38.28 -0.31 -10.08
N GLY A 698 -39.46 -0.29 -10.72
CA GLY A 698 -40.70 0.08 -10.04
C GLY A 698 -41.43 -1.15 -9.46
N GLU A 699 -42.42 -0.93 -8.58
CA GLU A 699 -43.27 -1.99 -8.01
C GLU A 699 -43.86 -2.92 -9.10
N GLU A 700 -44.41 -2.37 -10.18
CA GLU A 700 -44.97 -3.16 -11.29
C GLU A 700 -43.89 -3.90 -12.13
N ASP A 701 -42.62 -3.47 -12.08
CA ASP A 701 -41.51 -4.19 -12.73
C ASP A 701 -41.11 -5.42 -11.91
N GLU A 702 -41.09 -5.30 -10.57
CA GLU A 702 -40.81 -6.41 -9.66
C GLU A 702 -41.86 -7.52 -9.77
N GLU A 703 -43.16 -7.16 -9.83
CA GLU A 703 -44.25 -8.10 -10.11
C GLU A 703 -44.05 -8.88 -11.41
N ALA A 704 -43.45 -8.26 -12.44
CA ALA A 704 -43.14 -8.93 -13.70
C ALA A 704 -41.84 -9.76 -13.62
N LEU A 705 -40.85 -9.31 -12.86
CA LEU A 705 -39.57 -10.00 -12.63
C LEU A 705 -39.72 -11.23 -11.71
N HIS A 706 -40.76 -11.35 -10.89
CA HIS A 706 -41.10 -12.62 -10.20
C HIS A 706 -41.24 -13.82 -11.14
N TYR A 707 -41.56 -13.59 -12.42
CA TYR A 707 -41.65 -14.64 -13.44
C TYR A 707 -40.32 -14.91 -14.17
N LEU A 708 -39.22 -14.23 -13.82
CA LEU A 708 -37.89 -14.40 -14.40
C LEU A 708 -37.22 -15.68 -13.85
N ILE A 709 -37.26 -16.74 -14.66
CA ILE A 709 -36.71 -18.06 -14.30
C ILE A 709 -35.22 -18.23 -14.68
N GLY A 710 -34.69 -17.36 -15.53
CA GLY A 710 -33.31 -17.44 -16.01
C GLY A 710 -32.80 -16.15 -16.62
N VAL A 711 -31.53 -15.83 -16.35
CA VAL A 711 -30.73 -14.89 -17.14
C VAL A 711 -29.55 -15.67 -17.72
N GLU A 712 -29.22 -15.46 -18.99
CA GLU A 712 -28.06 -16.06 -19.65
C GLU A 712 -27.31 -14.98 -20.46
N VAL A 713 -25.98 -14.99 -20.42
CA VAL A 713 -25.14 -14.10 -21.24
C VAL A 713 -24.24 -14.91 -22.15
N THR A 714 -24.35 -14.65 -23.46
CA THR A 714 -23.58 -15.29 -24.52
C THR A 714 -22.67 -14.27 -25.20
N GLU A 715 -21.37 -14.55 -25.24
CA GLU A 715 -20.37 -13.75 -25.98
C GLU A 715 -20.17 -14.33 -27.40
N PHE A 716 -19.99 -13.49 -28.42
CA PHE A 716 -19.83 -13.96 -29.80
C PHE A 716 -18.37 -14.38 -30.08
N GLU A 717 -18.16 -15.52 -30.77
CA GLU A 717 -16.81 -16.06 -31.06
C GLU A 717 -16.08 -15.36 -32.24
N ASP A 718 -16.70 -14.39 -32.93
CA ASP A 718 -16.22 -13.81 -34.19
C ASP A 718 -15.34 -12.55 -34.02
N ILE A 719 -14.16 -12.55 -34.65
CA ILE A 719 -13.15 -11.47 -34.64
C ILE A 719 -13.72 -10.08 -35.01
N ILE A 720 -14.72 -10.05 -35.89
CA ILE A 720 -15.27 -8.82 -36.48
C ILE A 720 -16.42 -8.25 -35.62
N LYS A 721 -16.91 -9.01 -34.63
CA LYS A 721 -18.07 -8.65 -33.79
C LYS A 721 -17.79 -8.95 -32.31
N SER A 722 -16.86 -8.22 -31.72
CA SER A 722 -16.76 -8.17 -30.25
C SER A 722 -18.09 -7.65 -29.69
N GLY A 723 -18.82 -8.51 -28.99
CA GLY A 723 -20.21 -8.26 -28.62
C GLY A 723 -20.79 -9.42 -27.83
N TYR A 724 -21.96 -9.19 -27.25
CA TYR A 724 -22.63 -10.15 -26.38
C TYR A 724 -24.15 -10.01 -26.44
N LYS A 725 -24.84 -11.04 -25.97
CA LYS A 725 -26.30 -11.16 -25.92
C LYS A 725 -26.71 -11.52 -24.51
N ILE A 726 -27.66 -10.78 -23.95
CA ILE A 726 -28.30 -11.07 -22.66
C ILE A 726 -29.72 -11.57 -22.94
N ASP A 727 -30.03 -12.77 -22.46
CA ASP A 727 -31.32 -13.43 -22.57
C ASP A 727 -32.02 -13.55 -21.21
N PHE A 728 -33.25 -13.04 -21.15
CA PHE A 728 -34.12 -13.10 -19.98
C PHE A 728 -35.25 -14.08 -20.26
N HIS A 729 -35.28 -15.18 -19.51
CA HIS A 729 -36.24 -16.28 -19.66
C HIS A 729 -37.37 -16.13 -18.65
N PHE A 730 -38.61 -16.04 -19.14
CA PHE A 730 -39.80 -15.86 -18.31
C PHE A 730 -40.74 -17.05 -18.41
N ASP A 731 -41.38 -17.39 -17.28
CA ASP A 731 -42.55 -18.28 -17.28
C ASP A 731 -43.82 -17.53 -17.71
N GLU A 732 -44.96 -18.23 -17.79
CA GLU A 732 -46.24 -17.66 -18.22
C GLU A 732 -46.77 -16.61 -17.23
N ASN A 733 -46.51 -15.33 -17.54
CA ASN A 733 -46.81 -14.16 -16.72
C ASN A 733 -48.02 -13.36 -17.25
N PRO A 734 -48.65 -12.49 -16.45
CA PRO A 734 -49.82 -11.70 -16.88
C PRO A 734 -49.48 -10.45 -17.70
N TYR A 735 -48.20 -10.07 -17.86
CA TYR A 735 -47.79 -8.81 -18.49
C TYR A 735 -47.55 -8.92 -20.00
N PHE A 736 -46.86 -9.97 -20.46
CA PHE A 736 -46.51 -10.15 -21.89
C PHE A 736 -46.58 -11.61 -22.36
N GLU A 737 -46.45 -11.82 -23.67
CA GLU A 737 -46.45 -13.15 -24.31
C GLU A 737 -45.04 -13.73 -24.55
N ASN A 738 -43.99 -12.93 -24.40
CA ASN A 738 -42.60 -13.35 -24.62
C ASN A 738 -42.16 -14.37 -23.55
N LYS A 739 -41.71 -15.56 -23.96
CA LYS A 739 -40.99 -16.51 -23.08
C LYS A 739 -39.51 -16.18 -22.93
N VAL A 740 -38.95 -15.44 -23.90
CA VAL A 740 -37.60 -14.89 -23.85
C VAL A 740 -37.64 -13.45 -24.35
N ILE A 741 -36.95 -12.55 -23.65
CA ILE A 741 -36.67 -11.18 -24.09
C ILE A 741 -35.15 -11.04 -24.12
N SER A 742 -34.61 -10.58 -25.25
CA SER A 742 -33.16 -10.48 -25.49
C SER A 742 -32.73 -9.05 -25.78
N ARG A 743 -31.53 -8.67 -25.34
CA ARG A 743 -30.78 -7.51 -25.87
C ARG A 743 -29.40 -7.95 -26.33
N GLU A 744 -29.02 -7.54 -27.53
CA GLU A 744 -27.72 -7.82 -28.15
C GLU A 744 -26.91 -6.54 -28.33
N PHE A 745 -25.59 -6.65 -28.17
CA PHE A 745 -24.60 -5.59 -28.32
C PHE A 745 -23.55 -6.03 -29.34
N HIS A 746 -23.27 -5.20 -30.34
CA HIS A 746 -22.33 -5.47 -31.42
C HIS A 746 -21.56 -4.20 -31.80
N LEU A 747 -20.27 -4.30 -32.12
CA LEU A 747 -19.59 -3.26 -32.90
C LEU A 747 -20.03 -3.29 -34.37
N ASN A 748 -20.23 -2.11 -34.96
CA ASN A 748 -20.52 -1.96 -36.38
C ASN A 748 -19.24 -2.01 -37.25
N GLU A 749 -19.37 -2.04 -38.58
CA GLU A 749 -18.21 -2.08 -39.52
C GLU A 749 -17.27 -0.86 -39.43
N SER A 750 -17.66 0.23 -38.75
CA SER A 750 -16.84 1.41 -38.48
C SER A 750 -16.19 1.40 -37.09
N GLY A 751 -16.50 0.42 -36.24
CA GLY A 751 -16.02 0.28 -34.87
C GLY A 751 -16.88 0.99 -33.81
N ASP A 752 -18.05 1.54 -34.15
CA ASP A 752 -18.95 2.14 -33.14
C ASP A 752 -19.87 1.08 -32.50
N PRO A 753 -20.19 1.19 -31.20
CA PRO A 753 -21.19 0.33 -30.55
C PRO A 753 -22.59 0.48 -31.13
N SER A 754 -23.32 -0.63 -31.18
CA SER A 754 -24.73 -0.72 -31.58
C SER A 754 -25.45 -1.79 -30.77
N SER A 755 -26.75 -1.61 -30.50
CA SER A 755 -27.57 -2.61 -29.80
C SER A 755 -28.86 -2.91 -30.54
N THR A 756 -29.39 -4.11 -30.34
CA THR A 756 -30.71 -4.53 -30.83
C THR A 756 -31.47 -5.30 -29.77
N SER A 757 -32.70 -4.87 -29.50
CA SER A 757 -33.55 -5.43 -28.44
C SER A 757 -34.79 -6.13 -29.00
N THR A 758 -35.30 -7.11 -28.26
CA THR A 758 -36.52 -7.86 -28.59
C THR A 758 -37.77 -7.04 -28.31
N GLU A 759 -38.70 -6.93 -29.27
CA GLU A 759 -39.97 -6.25 -29.05
C GLU A 759 -40.85 -7.05 -28.06
N ILE A 760 -41.29 -6.37 -26.99
CA ILE A 760 -42.13 -6.96 -25.94
C ILE A 760 -43.61 -6.92 -26.37
N LYS A 761 -44.23 -8.10 -26.44
CA LYS A 761 -45.63 -8.32 -26.79
C LYS A 761 -46.50 -8.22 -25.54
N TRP A 762 -46.77 -6.98 -25.13
CA TRP A 762 -47.62 -6.67 -23.98
C TRP A 762 -49.05 -7.18 -24.17
N LYS A 763 -49.60 -7.77 -23.11
CA LYS A 763 -51.01 -8.14 -23.01
C LYS A 763 -51.86 -6.87 -22.83
N PHE A 764 -53.16 -6.96 -23.15
CA PHE A 764 -54.04 -5.80 -23.22
C PHE A 764 -54.08 -5.03 -21.89
N GLY A 765 -53.62 -3.76 -21.92
CA GLY A 765 -53.60 -2.88 -20.75
C GLY A 765 -52.44 -3.09 -19.77
N LYS A 766 -51.43 -3.90 -20.13
CA LYS A 766 -50.30 -4.27 -19.26
C LYS A 766 -48.92 -3.78 -19.75
N ASP A 767 -48.87 -2.76 -20.60
CA ASP A 767 -47.61 -2.16 -21.09
C ASP A 767 -46.98 -1.24 -20.03
N LEU A 768 -46.07 -1.81 -19.22
CA LEU A 768 -45.40 -1.14 -18.09
C LEU A 768 -44.64 0.14 -18.49
N THR A 769 -44.19 0.21 -19.75
CA THR A 769 -43.48 1.39 -20.27
C THR A 769 -44.41 2.56 -20.66
N LYS A 770 -45.74 2.41 -20.50
CA LYS A 770 -46.74 3.46 -20.77
C LYS A 770 -47.46 3.85 -19.49
N ARG A 771 -46.89 4.79 -18.73
CA ARG A 771 -47.45 5.32 -17.45
C ARG A 771 -48.96 5.53 -17.53
N SER A 772 -49.70 4.93 -16.58
CA SER A 772 -51.16 5.03 -16.51
C SER A 772 -51.60 6.45 -16.09
N SER A 773 -52.23 7.19 -16.99
CA SER A 773 -52.63 8.58 -16.77
C SER A 773 -53.93 8.74 -15.95
N GLN A 774 -54.12 7.93 -14.91
CA GLN A 774 -55.34 7.90 -14.09
C GLN A 774 -55.10 7.76 -12.57
N LYS A 775 -54.50 8.79 -11.94
CA LYS A 775 -54.71 9.09 -10.49
C LYS A 775 -54.24 10.50 -10.07
N GLN A 776 -54.57 11.55 -10.83
CA GLN A 776 -54.47 12.92 -10.31
C GLN A 776 -55.68 13.28 -9.44
N ASN A 777 -55.63 12.92 -8.15
CA ASN A 777 -56.48 13.53 -7.12
C ASN A 777 -55.70 14.59 -6.35
N LYS A 778 -56.38 15.69 -6.00
CA LYS A 778 -55.76 16.94 -5.52
C LYS A 778 -55.42 16.90 -4.02
N ALA A 779 -54.14 16.79 -3.69
CA ALA A 779 -53.56 17.37 -2.48
C ALA A 779 -52.04 17.59 -2.67
N SER A 780 -51.42 18.40 -1.81
CA SER A 780 -49.96 18.46 -1.60
C SER A 780 -49.06 18.89 -2.77
N ARG A 781 -48.84 20.21 -2.91
CA ARG A 781 -47.63 20.74 -3.58
C ARG A 781 -46.40 20.57 -2.66
N LYS A 782 -45.70 19.44 -2.75
CA LYS A 782 -44.31 19.28 -2.31
C LYS A 782 -43.47 18.67 -3.45
N ARG A 783 -42.15 18.76 -3.31
CA ARG A 783 -41.12 18.52 -4.34
C ARG A 783 -41.40 17.27 -5.19
N LYS A 784 -41.35 17.40 -6.51
CA LYS A 784 -41.19 16.24 -7.41
C LYS A 784 -39.84 15.59 -7.12
N HIS A 785 -39.85 14.37 -6.60
CA HIS A 785 -38.92 13.36 -7.11
C HIS A 785 -39.40 12.98 -8.51
N GLU A 786 -38.47 12.74 -9.43
CA GLU A 786 -38.78 12.03 -10.67
C GLU A 786 -38.62 10.54 -10.34
N GLU A 787 -39.73 9.81 -10.35
CA GLU A 787 -39.74 8.35 -10.24
C GLU A 787 -39.01 7.74 -11.45
N PRO A 788 -38.19 6.69 -11.26
CA PRO A 788 -37.43 6.07 -12.33
C PRO A 788 -38.34 5.58 -13.46
N ASP A 789 -37.80 5.54 -14.68
CA ASP A 789 -38.50 4.93 -15.80
C ASP A 789 -38.34 3.40 -15.74
N SER A 790 -39.44 2.68 -15.99
CA SER A 790 -39.55 1.23 -15.84
C SER A 790 -38.39 0.47 -16.49
N PHE A 791 -37.91 -0.59 -15.82
CA PHE A 791 -36.84 -1.48 -16.31
C PHE A 791 -37.05 -1.92 -17.77
N PHE A 792 -38.29 -2.23 -18.16
CA PHE A 792 -38.61 -2.68 -19.52
C PHE A 792 -38.49 -1.60 -20.60
N THR A 793 -38.30 -0.33 -20.21
CA THR A 793 -37.98 0.79 -21.11
C THR A 793 -36.60 0.59 -21.76
N TRP A 794 -35.68 -0.09 -21.07
CA TRP A 794 -34.36 -0.42 -21.59
C TRP A 794 -34.45 -1.11 -22.97
N PHE A 795 -35.34 -2.10 -23.13
CA PHE A 795 -35.54 -2.81 -24.41
C PHE A 795 -36.16 -1.95 -25.53
N LYS A 796 -36.53 -0.70 -25.28
CA LYS A 796 -37.05 0.23 -26.31
C LYS A 796 -35.99 1.19 -26.85
N ASP A 797 -35.02 1.59 -26.03
CA ASP A 797 -33.97 2.52 -26.46
C ASP A 797 -32.70 1.78 -26.90
N ASN A 798 -32.38 1.89 -28.19
CA ASN A 798 -31.17 1.35 -28.81
C ASN A 798 -30.27 2.46 -29.38
N SER A 799 -30.46 3.72 -28.96
CA SER A 799 -29.86 4.89 -29.61
C SER A 799 -28.44 5.25 -29.14
N ASP A 800 -28.02 4.81 -27.95
CA ASP A 800 -26.68 5.08 -27.40
C ASP A 800 -26.06 3.83 -26.73
N ALA A 801 -25.78 2.81 -27.53
CA ALA A 801 -25.20 1.54 -27.06
C ALA A 801 -23.75 1.66 -26.53
N GLY A 802 -23.11 2.84 -26.64
CA GLY A 802 -21.79 3.12 -26.08
C GLY A 802 -21.81 3.71 -24.66
N ALA A 803 -23.00 3.89 -24.09
CA ALA A 803 -23.25 4.41 -22.74
C ALA A 803 -24.28 3.57 -21.96
N ASP A 804 -24.44 2.29 -22.33
CA ASP A 804 -25.41 1.38 -21.68
C ASP A 804 -24.82 0.73 -20.42
N ASP A 805 -24.76 1.51 -19.34
CA ASP A 805 -24.27 1.09 -18.03
C ASP A 805 -24.99 -0.20 -17.52
N LEU A 806 -26.27 -0.40 -17.84
CA LEU A 806 -27.06 -1.54 -17.36
C LEU A 806 -26.66 -2.86 -18.04
N GLY A 807 -26.35 -2.83 -19.34
CA GLY A 807 -25.85 -4.01 -20.06
C GLY A 807 -24.52 -4.52 -19.53
N GLU A 808 -23.60 -3.59 -19.23
CA GLU A 808 -22.29 -3.91 -18.63
C GLU A 808 -22.45 -4.50 -17.22
N VAL A 809 -23.27 -3.88 -16.37
CA VAL A 809 -23.57 -4.36 -15.00
C VAL A 809 -24.12 -5.79 -14.99
N ILE A 810 -25.07 -6.10 -15.87
CA ILE A 810 -25.66 -7.46 -15.90
C ILE A 810 -24.63 -8.49 -16.39
N LYS A 811 -23.74 -8.14 -17.33
CA LYS A 811 -22.71 -9.05 -17.85
C LYS A 811 -21.51 -9.21 -16.92
N ASP A 812 -20.95 -8.12 -16.41
CA ASP A 812 -19.65 -8.10 -15.74
C ASP A 812 -19.74 -8.14 -14.21
N ASP A 813 -20.94 -7.96 -13.64
CA ASP A 813 -21.20 -8.13 -12.21
C ASP A 813 -22.18 -9.29 -11.96
N ILE A 814 -23.48 -9.09 -12.24
CA ILE A 814 -24.54 -10.04 -11.87
C ILE A 814 -24.32 -11.42 -12.51
N TRP A 815 -24.00 -11.49 -13.80
CA TRP A 815 -23.75 -12.78 -14.45
C TRP A 815 -22.46 -13.45 -13.97
N GLN A 816 -21.48 -12.70 -13.46
CA GLN A 816 -20.27 -13.30 -12.91
C GLN A 816 -20.56 -14.01 -11.58
N ASN A 817 -21.28 -13.37 -10.66
CA ASN A 817 -21.58 -13.93 -9.34
C ASN A 817 -22.95 -13.50 -8.75
N PRO A 818 -24.08 -14.00 -9.27
CA PRO A 818 -25.40 -13.51 -8.85
C PRO A 818 -25.74 -13.86 -7.39
N LEU A 819 -25.13 -14.94 -6.87
CA LEU A 819 -25.36 -15.41 -5.50
C LEU A 819 -24.96 -14.36 -4.44
N GLN A 820 -24.03 -13.44 -4.74
CA GLN A 820 -23.63 -12.42 -3.76
C GLN A 820 -24.73 -11.42 -3.43
N TYR A 821 -25.66 -11.17 -4.36
CA TYR A 821 -26.80 -10.28 -4.16
C TYR A 821 -28.01 -11.03 -3.59
N TYR A 822 -28.19 -12.31 -3.96
CA TYR A 822 -29.20 -13.18 -3.34
C TYR A 822 -28.95 -13.47 -1.85
N LEU A 823 -27.69 -13.45 -1.39
CA LEU A 823 -27.32 -13.69 0.01
C LEU A 823 -27.28 -12.42 0.89
N VAL A 824 -27.62 -11.26 0.35
CA VAL A 824 -27.83 -10.05 1.16
C VAL A 824 -29.13 -10.24 1.94
N PRO A 825 -29.13 -10.13 3.29
CA PRO A 825 -30.37 -10.20 4.06
C PRO A 825 -31.27 -9.01 3.71
N ASP A 826 -32.56 -9.26 3.55
CA ASP A 826 -33.57 -8.25 3.24
C ASP A 826 -33.59 -7.21 4.38
N MET A 827 -33.28 -5.95 4.07
CA MET A 827 -33.14 -4.88 5.08
C MET A 827 -34.47 -4.23 5.49
N ASP A 828 -35.61 -4.84 5.14
CA ASP A 828 -36.95 -4.31 5.38
C ASP A 828 -37.76 -5.10 6.43
N ASP A 829 -37.22 -6.21 6.97
CA ASP A 829 -37.89 -7.08 7.97
C ASP A 829 -37.59 -6.73 9.45
N GLU A 830 -36.85 -5.64 9.75
CA GLU A 830 -36.54 -5.20 11.13
C GLU A 830 -37.41 -4.02 11.65
N GLU A 831 -38.48 -3.62 10.95
CA GLU A 831 -39.44 -2.58 11.43
C GLU A 831 -40.91 -3.05 11.51
N GLU A 832 -41.23 -4.29 11.92
CA GLU A 832 -42.59 -4.62 12.39
C GLU A 832 -42.61 -5.82 13.38
N GLY A 833 -42.92 -5.56 14.67
CA GLY A 833 -43.46 -6.60 15.57
C GLY A 833 -42.75 -6.94 16.90
N GLU A 834 -42.45 -5.97 17.77
CA GLU A 834 -42.64 -6.21 19.21
C GLU A 834 -44.11 -5.90 19.54
N GLY A 835 -44.90 -6.96 19.76
CA GLY A 835 -46.33 -6.85 20.00
C GLY A 835 -46.66 -6.43 21.43
N GLU A 836 -47.64 -5.54 21.55
CA GLU A 836 -48.29 -5.23 22.82
C GLU A 836 -48.98 -6.50 23.38
N GLU A 837 -48.69 -6.87 24.63
CA GLU A 837 -49.55 -7.80 25.38
C GLU A 837 -50.62 -6.99 26.12
N ASP A 838 -51.84 -6.99 25.56
CA ASP A 838 -53.04 -6.53 26.27
C ASP A 838 -53.16 -7.25 27.62
N ASN A 839 -53.23 -6.47 28.71
CA ASN A 839 -53.96 -6.87 29.91
C ASN A 839 -54.82 -5.70 30.36
N ASP A 840 -56.12 -5.94 30.25
CA ASP A 840 -57.26 -5.27 30.89
C ASP A 840 -56.90 -4.41 32.12
N ASP A 841 -57.36 -3.16 32.13
CA ASP A 841 -58.49 -2.79 32.99
C ASP A 841 -59.07 -1.41 32.58
N ASP A 842 -60.37 -1.40 32.26
CA ASP A 842 -61.18 -0.18 32.15
C ASP A 842 -61.41 0.40 33.56
N GLU A 843 -61.02 1.65 33.85
CA GLU A 843 -61.74 2.46 34.85
C GLU A 843 -61.63 3.98 34.61
N GLU A 844 -62.71 4.50 34.03
CA GLU A 844 -63.41 5.78 34.25
C GLU A 844 -62.64 7.11 34.51
N GLU A 845 -62.90 8.03 33.57
CA GLU A 845 -63.37 9.41 33.76
C GLU A 845 -62.45 10.60 34.19
N GLU A 846 -62.64 11.66 33.40
CA GLU A 846 -62.62 13.09 33.76
C GLU A 846 -61.37 13.70 34.42
N GLY A 847 -60.46 14.14 33.55
CA GLY A 847 -60.10 15.56 33.32
C GLY A 847 -59.97 16.55 34.49
N LEU A 848 -58.98 17.43 34.38
CA LEU A 848 -59.13 18.87 34.65
C LEU A 848 -57.99 19.68 34.02
N GLU A 849 -58.20 20.99 33.92
CA GLU A 849 -57.40 21.95 33.17
C GLU A 849 -56.13 22.42 33.93
N ASP A 850 -55.30 23.16 33.18
CA ASP A 850 -54.20 24.02 33.59
C ASP A 850 -54.30 24.67 34.99
N VAL A 851 -53.15 24.96 35.63
CA VAL A 851 -52.73 26.35 35.96
C VAL A 851 -51.32 26.39 36.58
N ASP A 852 -50.59 27.47 36.28
CA ASP A 852 -49.28 27.84 36.80
C ASP A 852 -49.27 28.23 38.30
N GLU A 853 -48.07 28.27 38.92
CA GLU A 853 -47.54 29.24 39.90
C GLU A 853 -46.33 28.55 40.59
N GLU A 854 -45.10 29.04 40.44
CA GLU A 854 -44.46 30.24 41.04
C GLU A 854 -44.22 30.16 42.56
N GLY A 855 -42.98 30.49 42.94
CA GLY A 855 -42.52 30.76 44.31
C GLY A 855 -42.31 29.53 45.22
N ASP A 856 -41.48 29.62 46.26
CA ASP A 856 -40.42 30.59 46.56
C ASP A 856 -39.44 29.94 47.57
N GLU A 857 -38.19 30.36 47.46
CA GLU A 857 -37.22 30.77 48.51
C GLU A 857 -37.03 29.97 49.84
N ASP A 858 -35.85 30.21 50.42
CA ASP A 858 -35.47 30.04 51.83
C ASP A 858 -35.39 28.62 52.43
N GLU A 859 -34.59 28.35 53.47
CA GLU A 859 -33.33 28.90 54.02
C GLU A 859 -32.83 27.79 54.98
N GLY A 860 -31.54 27.78 55.37
CA GLY A 860 -31.08 26.86 56.43
C GLY A 860 -29.60 26.51 56.37
N GLU A 861 -28.78 27.36 56.99
CA GLU A 861 -27.41 27.02 57.41
C GLU A 861 -27.41 26.24 58.74
N GLU A 862 -26.21 25.91 59.24
CA GLU A 862 -25.88 25.60 60.65
C GLU A 862 -26.38 24.25 61.24
N ASP A 863 -25.63 23.53 62.07
CA ASP A 863 -24.17 23.44 62.32
C ASP A 863 -23.87 22.25 63.27
N GLU A 864 -22.60 22.08 63.69
CA GLU A 864 -22.15 21.35 64.92
C GLU A 864 -22.36 19.80 64.95
N ASP A 865 -21.28 18.99 64.89
CA ASP A 865 -20.46 18.46 66.02
C ASP A 865 -21.08 17.14 66.59
N ASP A 866 -20.37 16.18 67.21
CA ASP A 866 -19.03 16.14 67.81
C ASP A 866 -18.52 14.67 67.92
N ASP A 867 -17.37 14.46 68.59
CA ASP A 867 -16.89 13.21 69.26
C ASP A 867 -16.48 11.96 68.42
N GLU A 868 -15.55 11.09 68.87
CA GLU A 868 -14.28 11.24 69.64
C GLU A 868 -13.58 9.85 69.68
N GLY A 869 -12.28 9.79 70.01
CA GLY A 869 -11.52 8.56 70.35
C GLY A 869 -10.68 7.95 69.21
N GLU A 870 -9.34 7.91 69.22
CA GLU A 870 -8.40 7.26 70.19
C GLU A 870 -8.63 5.75 70.30
N GLU A 871 -7.66 4.82 70.22
CA GLU A 871 -6.18 4.78 70.16
C GLU A 871 -5.80 3.46 69.39
N GLY A 872 -4.58 3.15 68.94
CA GLY A 872 -3.26 3.77 69.15
C GLY A 872 -2.17 3.06 68.32
N GLU A 873 -0.90 3.35 68.65
CA GLU A 873 0.33 3.01 67.90
C GLU A 873 0.77 1.52 68.10
N GLU A 874 1.66 0.90 67.32
CA GLU A 874 3.15 0.87 67.35
C GLU A 874 3.53 -0.50 66.68
N ASP A 875 4.69 -0.83 66.10
CA ASP A 875 5.87 -0.10 65.61
C ASP A 875 6.73 -1.05 64.71
N GLU A 876 7.81 -0.52 64.07
CA GLU A 876 9.05 -1.20 63.59
C GLU A 876 9.01 -2.45 62.65
N GLY A 877 9.93 -2.66 61.69
CA GLY A 877 11.11 -1.86 61.31
C GLY A 877 11.96 -2.46 60.15
N GLU A 878 12.96 -1.66 59.74
CA GLU A 878 14.23 -1.87 59.01
C GLU A 878 14.50 -3.03 58.00
N ASP A 879 15.03 -2.60 56.83
CA ASP A 879 16.18 -3.08 56.01
C ASP A 879 16.53 -4.58 55.84
N ASP A 880 16.53 -5.02 54.56
CA ASP A 880 17.73 -5.53 53.82
C ASP A 880 17.48 -5.55 52.28
#